data_AF-A0A432WH97-F1
#
_entry.id   AF-A0A432WH97-F1
#
_cell.length_a   1.000
_cell.length_b   1.000
_cell.length_c   1.000
_cell.angle_alpha   90.00
_cell.angle_beta   90.00
_cell.angle_gamma   90.00
#
_symmetry.space_group_name_H-M   'P 1'
#
loop_
_entity.id
_entity.type
_entity.pdbx_description
1 polymer ?
#
loop_
_entity_poly.entity_id
_entity_poly.type
_entity_poly.pdbx_seq_one_letter_code
_entity_poly.pdbx_strand_id
1 'polypeptide(L)'
;MMGMNKVGIALVTTMLMTACAGTKESGQEQIGMNVKMQLEKIDELSEVHKARRDLLMTLEHERELAQLLWAEQQANFHTLLGIMPFVVGEGISEVQYTQPQLLRMHDYGGMTEMTEAYLQSLLAIQSQDHPFCYSQPRHQGFALSEGFEFPFRHRLTYSRMALDNGDVLQIPDVENGQRETDDISFNGDSYCYQRSFTADDPQPATVTGEFHAQLPDKLIEFEFTAADVGKTQEQDGYVVTLLELETGLYTIEIDAAEGVPLNFGSGDVLAEAVDAHGEYIEWWATRRQPHERALKLDDLLGDLIARAEQGTVDEATVRSEIGALRDMLDEQQGRSLYLSRQFHGVIDKALITLMVYSDDSELVSRELALPVHRFSNLSGAGQAQLNTLPQIPVTVPVYDDRAALRTDIVDLDAQQMQQRIETVQRLMKAPPNDYPAEILWFTPPVQSDILLDRRDRAGLFVLAAFDFYDQHGELVRDPTLKDLQIEDIGFETRSRRLENPFMVGGLLYYPERLTGIPVRVQGTLPIMVAPNLIKDSYSKDELPAGMTLNGNQLIVDYAVFEPREVNQVNNELVERRNQLFARDARGYLAEMKKVHSFHARPGRVAIDIYYFYGEPDTVEFWYLGDTEYVDYDFDIRLLREYSAAD
;
A
#
# COMPACT_ATOMS: atom_id res chain seq x y z
N MET A 1 22.11 38.92 -62.44
CA MET A 1 21.38 39.84 -61.54
C MET A 1 20.17 39.09 -61.02
N MET A 2 20.00 39.02 -59.69
CA MET A 2 18.89 38.42 -58.91
C MET A 2 18.69 36.90 -59.09
N GLY A 3 18.85 36.01 -58.10
CA GLY A 3 19.03 36.15 -56.65
C GLY A 3 17.71 36.08 -55.90
N MET A 4 17.28 34.88 -55.49
CA MET A 4 16.32 34.66 -54.40
C MET A 4 16.71 33.39 -53.63
N ASN A 5 17.16 33.61 -52.39
CA ASN A 5 17.50 32.62 -51.38
C ASN A 5 16.22 32.01 -50.79
N LYS A 6 16.24 30.69 -50.52
CA LYS A 6 15.38 30.07 -49.51
C LYS A 6 16.24 29.77 -48.29
N VAL A 7 15.84 30.36 -47.16
CA VAL A 7 16.39 30.12 -45.82
C VAL A 7 15.76 28.83 -45.30
N GLY A 8 16.58 27.82 -45.02
CA GLY A 8 16.22 26.66 -44.20
C GLY A 8 16.67 26.95 -42.77
N ILE A 9 15.72 26.98 -41.84
CA ILE A 9 15.95 27.13 -40.41
C ILE A 9 16.29 25.73 -39.86
N ALA A 10 17.52 25.56 -39.36
CA ALA A 10 17.89 24.43 -38.54
C ALA A 10 17.46 24.70 -37.10
N LEU A 11 16.54 23.90 -36.56
CA LEU A 11 16.25 23.85 -35.14
C LEU A 11 17.18 22.81 -34.51
N VAL A 12 18.24 23.31 -33.88
CA VAL A 12 19.09 22.54 -32.96
C VAL A 12 18.55 22.77 -31.57
N THR A 13 17.78 21.82 -31.03
CA THR A 13 17.30 21.90 -29.65
C THR A 13 18.45 21.52 -28.73
N THR A 14 19.06 22.53 -28.10
CA THR A 14 20.10 22.36 -27.10
C THR A 14 19.41 22.32 -25.75
N MET A 15 19.27 21.15 -25.12
CA MET A 15 18.82 21.08 -23.72
C MET A 15 19.99 21.43 -22.79
N LEU A 16 19.79 22.48 -22.00
CA LEU A 16 20.74 22.98 -21.01
C LEU A 16 20.81 22.02 -19.82
N MET A 17 22.03 21.56 -19.53
CA MET A 17 22.47 21.18 -18.20
C MET A 17 22.68 22.43 -17.36
N THR A 18 21.94 22.57 -16.26
CA THR A 18 22.30 23.47 -15.16
C THR A 18 22.04 22.78 -13.83
N ALA A 19 23.08 22.12 -13.32
CA ALA A 19 23.24 21.86 -11.90
C ALA A 19 23.73 23.15 -11.23
N CYS A 20 23.05 23.63 -10.18
CA CYS A 20 23.60 24.59 -9.23
C CYS A 20 23.03 24.34 -7.84
N ALA A 21 23.96 24.19 -6.89
CA ALA A 21 23.75 24.01 -5.46
C ALA A 21 23.04 25.20 -4.80
N GLY A 22 22.22 24.93 -3.77
CA GLY A 22 21.63 25.96 -2.93
C GLY A 22 20.92 25.43 -1.67
N THR A 23 21.60 25.59 -0.53
CA THR A 23 21.09 25.99 0.81
C THR A 23 19.93 25.25 1.53
N LYS A 24 20.16 25.02 2.83
CA LYS A 24 19.37 24.34 3.89
C LYS A 24 17.93 24.85 4.18
N GLU A 25 17.27 25.54 3.27
CA GLU A 25 15.84 25.93 3.41
C GLU A 25 14.90 25.12 2.48
N SER A 26 15.43 24.09 1.80
CA SER A 26 14.77 23.38 0.70
C SER A 26 13.64 22.40 1.09
N GLY A 27 13.42 22.12 2.38
CA GLY A 27 12.48 21.07 2.81
C GLY A 27 11.00 21.36 2.52
N GLN A 28 10.59 22.64 2.52
CA GLN A 28 9.18 23.01 2.29
C GLN A 28 8.87 23.42 0.84
N GLU A 29 9.87 23.71 0.00
CA GLU A 29 9.63 24.18 -1.38
C GLU A 29 9.39 23.04 -2.40
N GLN A 30 9.65 21.77 -2.04
CA GLN A 30 9.54 20.62 -2.97
C GLN A 30 8.29 19.74 -2.81
N ILE A 31 7.38 20.02 -1.87
CA ILE A 31 6.23 19.14 -1.53
C ILE A 31 5.05 19.32 -2.51
N GLY A 32 5.32 19.39 -3.81
CA GLY A 32 4.27 19.49 -4.83
C GLY A 32 4.81 19.83 -6.20
N MET A 33 5.54 18.90 -6.82
CA MET A 33 5.81 18.96 -8.26
C MET A 33 4.60 18.45 -9.07
N ASN A 34 4.52 18.96 -10.30
CA ASN A 34 3.30 19.30 -10.99
C ASN A 34 2.61 18.11 -11.68
N VAL A 35 1.55 17.59 -11.08
CA VAL A 35 0.60 16.64 -11.71
C VAL A 35 0.21 17.08 -13.13
N LYS A 36 0.14 18.39 -13.41
CA LYS A 36 -0.08 18.91 -14.77
C LYS A 36 1.06 18.57 -15.73
N MET A 37 2.32 18.78 -15.35
CA MET A 37 3.48 18.42 -16.19
C MET A 37 3.51 16.91 -16.46
N GLN A 38 3.12 16.10 -15.48
CA GLN A 38 3.01 14.65 -15.66
C GLN A 38 1.96 14.29 -16.68
N LEU A 39 0.76 14.86 -16.54
CA LEU A 39 -0.34 14.63 -17.46
C LEU A 39 0.01 15.11 -18.88
N GLU A 40 0.61 16.29 -19.00
CA GLU A 40 1.09 16.82 -20.28
C GLU A 40 2.15 15.89 -20.91
N LYS A 41 3.05 15.34 -20.09
CA LYS A 41 4.07 14.41 -20.57
C LYS A 41 3.50 13.05 -20.95
N ILE A 42 2.51 12.53 -20.22
CA ILE A 42 1.77 11.31 -20.57
C ILE A 42 1.01 11.51 -21.88
N ASP A 43 0.38 12.66 -22.06
CA ASP A 43 -0.34 13.02 -23.29
C ASP A 43 0.66 13.11 -24.47
N GLU A 44 1.81 13.76 -24.29
CA GLU A 44 2.89 13.81 -25.29
C GLU A 44 3.38 12.40 -25.67
N LEU A 45 3.70 11.56 -24.68
CA LEU A 45 4.14 10.18 -24.91
C LEU A 45 3.08 9.35 -25.64
N SER A 46 1.81 9.54 -25.29
CA SER A 46 0.68 8.83 -25.91
C SER A 46 0.50 9.23 -27.37
N GLU A 47 0.63 10.52 -27.69
CA GLU A 47 0.56 10.99 -29.08
C GLU A 47 1.76 10.52 -29.91
N VAL A 48 2.98 10.54 -29.35
CA VAL A 48 4.17 9.97 -30.01
C VAL A 48 3.99 8.48 -30.29
N HIS A 49 3.51 7.73 -29.29
CA HIS A 49 3.24 6.30 -29.42
C HIS A 49 2.22 5.99 -30.52
N LYS A 50 1.13 6.75 -30.57
CA LYS A 50 0.08 6.64 -31.60
C LYS A 50 0.61 7.00 -32.99
N ALA A 51 1.36 8.09 -33.12
CA ALA A 51 1.96 8.50 -34.40
C ALA A 51 2.91 7.43 -34.95
N ARG A 52 3.76 6.85 -34.09
CA ARG A 52 4.66 5.74 -34.45
C ARG A 52 3.87 4.49 -34.89
N ARG A 53 2.79 4.13 -34.19
CA ARG A 53 1.90 3.03 -34.59
C ARG A 53 1.31 3.26 -35.99
N ASP A 54 0.72 4.42 -36.19
CA ASP A 54 -0.01 4.73 -37.41
C ASP A 54 0.94 4.73 -38.62
N LEU A 55 2.19 5.18 -38.45
CA LEU A 55 3.24 5.08 -39.45
C LEU A 55 3.69 3.64 -39.71
N LEU A 56 3.92 2.81 -38.68
CA LEU A 56 4.28 1.40 -38.86
C LEU A 56 3.19 0.60 -39.59
N MET A 57 1.91 0.97 -39.41
CA MET A 57 0.79 0.36 -40.14
C MET A 57 0.82 0.65 -41.65
N THR A 58 1.55 1.68 -42.09
CA THR A 58 1.72 1.98 -43.53
C THR A 58 2.75 1.09 -44.23
N LEU A 59 3.60 0.39 -43.47
CA LEU A 59 4.64 -0.51 -43.98
C LEU A 59 4.07 -1.89 -44.38
N GLU A 60 2.99 -1.90 -45.19
CA GLU A 60 2.25 -3.12 -45.53
C GLU A 60 3.08 -4.20 -46.25
N HIS A 61 4.16 -3.78 -46.93
CA HIS A 61 5.07 -4.66 -47.66
C HIS A 61 6.26 -5.17 -46.83
N GLU A 62 6.45 -4.67 -45.62
CA GLU A 62 7.55 -5.03 -44.70
C GLU A 62 7.00 -5.47 -43.33
N ARG A 63 6.05 -6.41 -43.38
CA ARG A 63 5.20 -6.77 -42.25
C ARG A 63 5.96 -7.28 -41.02
N GLU A 64 7.05 -8.01 -41.23
CA GLU A 64 7.90 -8.56 -40.15
C GLU A 64 8.70 -7.44 -39.46
N LEU A 65 9.28 -6.52 -40.23
CA LEU A 65 9.97 -5.34 -39.70
C LEU A 65 9.01 -4.45 -38.90
N ALA A 66 7.82 -4.18 -39.45
CA ALA A 66 6.80 -3.39 -38.77
C ALA A 66 6.34 -4.03 -37.45
N GLN A 67 6.18 -5.36 -37.42
CA GLN A 67 5.83 -6.10 -36.20
C GLN A 67 6.94 -6.06 -35.15
N LEU A 68 8.21 -6.20 -35.57
CA LEU A 68 9.36 -6.11 -34.66
C LEU A 68 9.43 -4.72 -34.00
N LEU A 69 9.42 -3.65 -34.80
CA LEU A 69 9.49 -2.28 -34.30
C LEU A 69 8.29 -1.95 -33.41
N TRP A 70 7.11 -2.47 -33.75
CA TRP A 70 5.92 -2.27 -32.93
C TRP A 70 6.00 -2.97 -31.57
N ALA A 71 6.49 -4.21 -31.53
CA ALA A 71 6.66 -4.94 -30.28
C ALA A 71 7.65 -4.22 -29.34
N GLU A 72 8.77 -3.74 -29.88
CA GLU A 72 9.77 -2.99 -29.11
C GLU A 72 9.24 -1.61 -28.66
N GLN A 73 8.53 -0.88 -29.53
CA GLN A 73 7.87 0.38 -29.17
C GLN A 73 6.80 0.20 -28.09
N GLN A 74 6.01 -0.87 -28.16
CA GLN A 74 5.01 -1.20 -27.14
C GLN A 74 5.66 -1.48 -25.78
N ALA A 75 6.67 -2.34 -25.76
CA ALA A 75 7.41 -2.66 -24.53
C ALA A 75 8.07 -1.42 -23.91
N ASN A 76 8.73 -0.59 -24.74
CA ASN A 76 9.36 0.64 -24.26
C ASN A 76 8.34 1.68 -23.79
N PHE A 77 7.20 1.84 -24.48
CA PHE A 77 6.14 2.76 -24.04
C PHE A 77 5.60 2.40 -22.65
N HIS A 78 5.32 1.13 -22.39
CA HIS A 78 4.91 0.69 -21.04
C HIS A 78 6.00 0.92 -19.99
N THR A 79 7.27 0.74 -20.37
CA THR A 79 8.42 1.07 -19.50
C THR A 79 8.47 2.57 -19.19
N LEU A 80 8.31 3.43 -20.21
CA LEU A 80 8.27 4.89 -20.08
C LEU A 80 7.11 5.36 -19.20
N LEU A 81 5.92 4.75 -19.35
CA LEU A 81 4.79 5.02 -18.45
C LEU A 81 5.11 4.62 -17.00
N GLY A 82 5.78 3.48 -16.79
CA GLY A 82 6.17 3.01 -15.46
C GLY A 82 7.23 3.85 -14.75
N ILE A 83 8.07 4.59 -15.50
CA ILE A 83 9.07 5.51 -14.90
C ILE A 83 8.51 6.91 -14.63
N MET A 84 7.32 7.26 -15.11
CA MET A 84 6.72 8.60 -14.96
C MET A 84 6.74 9.14 -13.53
N PRO A 85 6.36 8.35 -12.51
CA PRO A 85 6.55 8.70 -11.10
C PRO A 85 7.90 9.35 -10.79
N PHE A 86 8.97 8.73 -11.31
CA PHE A 86 10.36 8.99 -10.98
C PHE A 86 11.03 10.07 -11.84
N VAL A 87 10.45 10.41 -12.98
CA VAL A 87 11.07 11.36 -13.91
C VAL A 87 10.51 12.76 -13.74
N VAL A 88 9.22 12.85 -13.40
CA VAL A 88 8.54 14.15 -13.28
C VAL A 88 8.38 14.57 -11.83
N GLY A 89 8.82 13.73 -10.89
CA GLY A 89 8.66 13.96 -9.45
C GLY A 89 7.18 14.06 -9.12
N GLU A 90 6.53 12.95 -8.79
CA GLU A 90 5.32 13.09 -7.97
C GLU A 90 5.79 13.70 -6.66
N GLY A 91 5.71 15.02 -6.52
CA GLY A 91 5.65 15.59 -5.19
C GLY A 91 4.61 14.77 -4.40
N ILE A 92 4.89 14.49 -3.13
CA ILE A 92 4.07 13.61 -2.30
C ILE A 92 2.60 14.00 -2.49
N SER A 93 1.80 13.12 -3.10
CA SER A 93 0.40 13.39 -3.40
C SER A 93 -0.53 13.00 -2.25
N GLU A 94 0.00 12.16 -1.36
CA GLU A 94 -0.58 11.72 -0.10
C GLU A 94 0.49 11.19 0.85
N VAL A 95 0.23 11.25 2.16
CA VAL A 95 1.07 10.59 3.17
C VAL A 95 0.40 9.30 3.66
N GLN A 96 1.12 8.18 3.61
CA GLN A 96 0.66 6.89 4.10
C GLN A 96 1.75 6.24 4.97
N TYR A 97 1.36 5.86 6.18
CA TYR A 97 2.24 5.19 7.13
C TYR A 97 2.02 3.68 7.09
N THR A 98 3.09 2.93 7.30
CA THR A 98 3.08 1.47 7.32
C THR A 98 3.84 0.96 8.56
N GLN A 99 4.17 -0.32 8.58
CA GLN A 99 5.03 -0.96 9.57
C GLN A 99 6.23 -1.60 8.86
N PRO A 100 7.34 -1.87 9.58
CA PRO A 100 8.48 -2.57 8.99
C PRO A 100 8.06 -3.92 8.39
N GLN A 101 8.57 -4.26 7.21
CA GLN A 101 8.28 -5.54 6.53
C GLN A 101 8.76 -6.76 7.34
N LEU A 102 9.81 -6.58 8.15
CA LEU A 102 10.30 -7.59 9.09
C LEU A 102 9.77 -7.40 10.52
N LEU A 103 8.67 -6.66 10.72
CA LEU A 103 8.09 -6.43 12.05
C LEU A 103 7.92 -7.74 12.85
N ARG A 104 7.52 -8.82 12.17
CA ARG A 104 7.31 -10.15 12.74
C ARG A 104 8.56 -10.77 13.34
N MET A 105 9.76 -10.39 12.88
CA MET A 105 11.00 -10.88 13.48
C MET A 105 11.16 -10.44 14.94
N HIS A 106 10.57 -9.32 15.34
CA HIS A 106 10.61 -8.86 16.73
C HIS A 106 9.63 -9.60 17.65
N ASP A 107 8.65 -10.29 17.08
CA ASP A 107 7.63 -11.03 17.83
C ASP A 107 8.16 -12.41 18.31
N TYR A 108 9.29 -12.90 17.74
CA TYR A 108 9.85 -14.24 17.97
C TYR A 108 11.36 -14.21 18.24
N GLY A 109 11.93 -15.31 18.77
CA GLY A 109 13.35 -15.42 19.09
C GLY A 109 14.30 -15.55 17.89
N GLY A 110 13.77 -15.67 16.67
CA GLY A 110 14.56 -15.77 15.44
C GLY A 110 13.75 -16.33 14.27
N MET A 111 14.40 -16.49 13.11
CA MET A 111 13.75 -16.91 11.85
C MET A 111 13.07 -18.27 11.98
N THR A 112 13.74 -19.26 12.58
CA THR A 112 13.19 -20.62 12.75
C THR A 112 11.92 -20.61 13.60
N GLU A 113 11.89 -19.87 14.72
CA GLU A 113 10.71 -19.78 15.58
C GLU A 113 9.55 -19.07 14.86
N MET A 114 9.86 -17.98 14.13
CA MET A 114 8.88 -17.31 13.29
C MET A 114 8.32 -18.23 12.19
N THR A 115 9.16 -19.03 11.53
CA THR A 115 8.72 -20.00 10.50
C THR A 115 7.77 -21.05 11.09
N GLU A 116 8.09 -21.59 12.28
CA GLU A 116 7.19 -22.53 12.95
C GLU A 116 5.88 -21.84 13.39
N ALA A 117 5.92 -20.58 13.83
CA ALA A 117 4.72 -19.79 14.13
C ALA A 117 3.85 -19.56 12.89
N TYR A 118 4.46 -19.21 11.74
CA TYR A 118 3.77 -19.07 10.46
C TYR A 118 3.05 -20.37 10.08
N LEU A 119 3.76 -21.49 10.09
CA LEU A 119 3.21 -22.81 9.74
C LEU A 119 2.06 -23.23 10.65
N GLN A 120 2.15 -22.96 11.96
CA GLN A 120 1.09 -23.27 12.91
C GLN A 120 -0.12 -22.32 12.83
N SER A 121 0.05 -21.17 12.17
CA SER A 121 -1.03 -20.21 11.94
C SER A 121 -1.85 -20.51 10.68
N LEU A 122 -1.43 -21.45 9.84
CA LEU A 122 -2.14 -21.79 8.61
C LEU A 122 -3.47 -22.51 8.90
N LEU A 123 -4.54 -22.06 8.26
CA LEU A 123 -5.89 -22.60 8.47
C LEU A 123 -6.63 -22.81 7.15
N ALA A 124 -7.40 -23.89 7.07
CA ALA A 124 -8.39 -24.08 6.02
C ALA A 124 -9.79 -23.78 6.57
N ILE A 125 -10.45 -22.75 6.04
CA ILE A 125 -11.75 -22.29 6.52
C ILE A 125 -12.79 -22.52 5.45
N GLN A 126 -13.73 -23.42 5.72
CA GLN A 126 -14.88 -23.67 4.85
C GLN A 126 -15.99 -22.65 5.12
N SER A 127 -16.53 -22.08 4.05
CA SER A 127 -17.70 -21.20 4.10
C SER A 127 -18.85 -21.77 3.28
N GLN A 128 -20.06 -21.49 3.78
CA GLN A 128 -21.28 -21.54 2.99
C GLN A 128 -21.57 -20.11 2.50
N ASP A 129 -22.14 -19.96 1.31
CA ASP A 129 -22.39 -18.63 0.71
C ASP A 129 -21.11 -17.79 0.49
N HIS A 130 -20.04 -18.45 0.02
CA HIS A 130 -18.74 -17.83 -0.21
C HIS A 130 -18.81 -16.78 -1.34
N PRO A 131 -18.36 -15.53 -1.13
CA PRO A 131 -18.54 -14.43 -2.08
C PRO A 131 -17.83 -14.65 -3.42
N PHE A 132 -16.69 -15.35 -3.43
CA PHE A 132 -16.00 -15.70 -4.68
C PHE A 132 -16.54 -16.93 -5.41
N CYS A 133 -17.53 -17.64 -4.84
CA CYS A 133 -18.05 -18.89 -5.38
C CYS A 133 -19.48 -18.78 -5.93
N TYR A 134 -19.99 -17.57 -6.22
CA TYR A 134 -21.36 -17.38 -6.71
C TYR A 134 -21.69 -18.12 -8.01
N SER A 135 -20.68 -18.40 -8.84
CA SER A 135 -20.86 -19.18 -10.08
C SER A 135 -21.00 -20.68 -9.83
N GLN A 136 -20.72 -21.16 -8.61
CA GLN A 136 -20.69 -22.57 -8.26
C GLN A 136 -21.94 -23.03 -7.48
N PRO A 137 -22.29 -24.33 -7.52
CA PRO A 137 -23.47 -24.85 -6.83
C PRO A 137 -23.47 -24.57 -5.32
N ARG A 138 -24.50 -23.86 -4.83
CA ARG A 138 -24.68 -23.42 -3.42
C ARG A 138 -23.55 -22.52 -2.89
N HIS A 139 -22.73 -21.97 -3.78
CA HIS A 139 -21.67 -21.02 -3.45
C HIS A 139 -20.73 -21.54 -2.34
N GLN A 140 -20.45 -22.85 -2.32
CA GLN A 140 -19.61 -23.46 -1.29
C GLN A 140 -18.15 -23.46 -1.72
N GLY A 141 -17.28 -23.22 -0.74
CA GLY A 141 -15.84 -23.24 -0.95
C GLY A 141 -15.09 -23.14 0.36
N PHE A 142 -13.77 -23.05 0.26
CA PHE A 142 -12.90 -22.77 1.38
C PHE A 142 -11.85 -21.73 0.99
N ALA A 143 -11.37 -21.01 2.00
CA ALA A 143 -10.21 -20.15 1.90
C ALA A 143 -9.09 -20.74 2.75
N LEU A 144 -7.85 -20.50 2.31
CA LEU A 144 -6.66 -20.80 3.09
C LEU A 144 -6.22 -19.48 3.70
N SER A 145 -6.17 -19.45 5.03
CA SER A 145 -5.80 -18.26 5.79
C SER A 145 -4.39 -18.44 6.32
N GLU A 146 -3.59 -17.41 6.14
CA GLU A 146 -2.27 -17.27 6.76
C GLU A 146 -2.41 -16.35 7.97
N GLY A 147 -1.67 -16.61 9.05
CA GLY A 147 -1.72 -15.74 10.23
C GLY A 147 -0.99 -14.41 10.02
N PHE A 148 0.03 -14.39 9.16
CA PHE A 148 0.78 -13.22 8.73
C PHE A 148 1.54 -13.52 7.44
N GLU A 149 1.94 -12.49 6.69
CA GLU A 149 2.75 -12.65 5.48
C GLU A 149 4.16 -13.15 5.82
N PHE A 150 4.60 -14.25 5.20
CA PHE A 150 5.93 -14.81 5.42
C PHE A 150 6.99 -14.04 4.61
N PRO A 151 7.99 -13.42 5.25
CA PRO A 151 8.85 -12.44 4.58
C PRO A 151 10.01 -13.04 3.76
N PHE A 152 10.26 -14.35 3.85
CA PHE A 152 11.38 -15.00 3.17
C PHE A 152 10.95 -15.74 1.90
N ARG A 153 11.93 -16.11 1.07
CA ARG A 153 11.70 -16.91 -0.13
C ARG A 153 11.00 -18.21 0.24
N HIS A 154 9.77 -18.37 -0.21
CA HIS A 154 8.98 -19.56 0.09
C HIS A 154 8.06 -19.94 -1.05
N ARG A 155 7.53 -21.15 -0.92
CA ARG A 155 6.53 -21.77 -1.77
C ARG A 155 5.54 -22.52 -0.89
N LEU A 156 4.25 -22.34 -1.17
CA LEU A 156 3.18 -22.97 -0.42
C LEU A 156 2.17 -23.58 -1.41
N THR A 157 2.29 -24.89 -1.63
CA THR A 157 1.45 -25.60 -2.59
C THR A 157 0.43 -26.47 -1.88
N TYR A 158 -0.80 -26.47 -2.38
CA TYR A 158 -1.88 -27.32 -1.90
C TYR A 158 -2.27 -28.30 -2.98
N SER A 159 -2.27 -29.60 -2.68
CA SER A 159 -2.40 -30.64 -3.70
C SER A 159 -3.76 -31.33 -3.69
N ARG A 160 -4.33 -31.56 -2.50
CA ARG A 160 -5.54 -32.37 -2.35
C ARG A 160 -6.31 -32.03 -1.10
N MET A 161 -7.59 -32.35 -1.13
CA MET A 161 -8.49 -32.30 0.01
C MET A 161 -9.07 -33.70 0.27
N ALA A 162 -8.83 -34.22 1.47
CA ALA A 162 -9.47 -35.44 1.94
C ALA A 162 -10.82 -35.11 2.59
N LEU A 163 -11.81 -35.94 2.29
CA LEU A 163 -13.10 -35.96 2.96
C LEU A 163 -13.06 -36.88 4.19
N ASP A 164 -14.05 -36.75 5.06
CA ASP A 164 -14.19 -37.55 6.30
C ASP A 164 -14.29 -39.07 6.06
N ASN A 165 -14.74 -39.50 4.88
CA ASN A 165 -14.80 -40.90 4.46
C ASN A 165 -13.51 -41.39 3.77
N GLY A 166 -12.52 -40.52 3.58
CA GLY A 166 -11.25 -40.81 2.91
C GLY A 166 -11.23 -40.57 1.39
N ASP A 167 -12.36 -40.19 0.77
CA ASP A 167 -12.36 -39.75 -0.63
C ASP A 167 -11.52 -38.47 -0.78
N VAL A 168 -10.97 -38.25 -1.97
CA VAL A 168 -10.02 -37.17 -2.24
C VAL A 168 -10.50 -36.31 -3.39
N LEU A 169 -10.58 -35.00 -3.15
CA LEU A 169 -10.76 -33.98 -4.18
C LEU A 169 -9.40 -33.43 -4.61
N GLN A 170 -9.24 -33.18 -5.91
CA GLN A 170 -8.03 -32.56 -6.44
C GLN A 170 -8.10 -31.04 -6.30
N ILE A 171 -7.08 -30.43 -5.70
CA ILE A 171 -6.94 -28.98 -5.65
C ILE A 171 -6.13 -28.53 -6.87
N PRO A 172 -6.53 -27.46 -7.58
CA PRO A 172 -5.78 -26.96 -8.72
C PRO A 172 -4.41 -26.43 -8.31
N ASP A 173 -3.39 -26.75 -9.11
CA ASP A 173 -2.03 -26.25 -8.94
C ASP A 173 -1.90 -24.82 -9.49
N VAL A 174 -2.29 -23.85 -8.65
CA VAL A 174 -2.34 -22.43 -9.00
C VAL A 174 -0.96 -21.89 -9.37
N GLU A 175 0.11 -22.38 -8.73
CA GLU A 175 1.48 -21.95 -9.01
C GLU A 175 1.92 -22.32 -10.42
N ASN A 176 1.46 -23.47 -10.94
CA ASN A 176 1.70 -23.90 -12.31
C ASN A 176 0.63 -23.41 -13.30
N GLY A 177 -0.17 -22.40 -12.91
CA GLY A 177 -1.17 -21.77 -13.77
C GLY A 177 -2.45 -22.60 -13.96
N GLN A 178 -2.61 -23.71 -13.24
CA GLN A 178 -3.86 -24.46 -13.24
C GLN A 178 -4.86 -23.76 -12.33
N ARG A 179 -5.99 -23.32 -12.91
CA ARG A 179 -7.05 -22.63 -12.17
C ARG A 179 -8.22 -23.55 -11.79
N GLU A 180 -8.27 -24.76 -12.33
CA GLU A 180 -9.43 -25.64 -12.21
C GLU A 180 -9.05 -27.12 -12.32
N THR A 181 -9.73 -27.95 -11.52
CA THR A 181 -9.80 -29.42 -11.60
C THR A 181 -11.27 -29.82 -11.72
N ASP A 182 -11.58 -31.10 -11.98
CA ASP A 182 -12.96 -31.60 -11.97
C ASP A 182 -13.70 -31.38 -10.63
N ASP A 183 -12.96 -31.19 -9.53
CA ASP A 183 -13.52 -31.07 -8.18
C ASP A 183 -13.56 -29.63 -7.66
N ILE A 184 -12.56 -28.82 -7.99
CA ILE A 184 -12.31 -27.51 -7.37
C ILE A 184 -11.83 -26.49 -8.41
N SER A 185 -12.35 -25.28 -8.34
CA SER A 185 -11.89 -24.11 -9.11
C SER A 185 -11.30 -23.05 -8.18
N PHE A 186 -10.26 -22.32 -8.61
CA PHE A 186 -9.63 -21.25 -7.86
C PHE A 186 -10.02 -19.87 -8.42
N ASN A 187 -10.67 -19.05 -7.59
CA ASN A 187 -11.19 -17.73 -7.97
C ASN A 187 -10.93 -16.70 -6.86
N GLY A 188 -10.34 -15.55 -7.23
CA GLY A 188 -9.76 -14.62 -6.25
C GLY A 188 -8.74 -15.36 -5.41
N ASP A 189 -8.99 -15.42 -4.10
CA ASP A 189 -8.18 -16.09 -3.08
C ASP A 189 -8.93 -17.28 -2.45
N SER A 190 -9.76 -17.95 -3.23
CA SER A 190 -10.69 -18.97 -2.71
C SER A 190 -10.84 -20.16 -3.63
N TYR A 191 -11.03 -21.31 -3.01
CA TYR A 191 -11.22 -22.59 -3.66
C TYR A 191 -12.70 -22.98 -3.62
N CYS A 192 -13.34 -22.93 -4.77
CA CYS A 192 -14.77 -23.17 -4.91
C CYS A 192 -15.04 -24.60 -5.38
N TYR A 193 -15.92 -25.30 -4.66
CA TYR A 193 -16.28 -26.68 -4.99
C TYR A 193 -17.15 -26.72 -6.25
N GLN A 194 -16.84 -27.62 -7.17
CA GLN A 194 -17.65 -27.86 -8.37
C GLN A 194 -18.94 -28.63 -8.07
N ARG A 195 -19.00 -29.29 -6.90
CA ARG A 195 -20.18 -29.98 -6.38
C ARG A 195 -20.65 -29.36 -5.07
N SER A 196 -21.93 -29.54 -4.78
CA SER A 196 -22.49 -29.17 -3.47
C SER A 196 -22.29 -30.28 -2.44
N PHE A 197 -21.98 -29.88 -1.21
CA PHE A 197 -22.02 -30.72 -0.02
C PHE A 197 -23.29 -30.43 0.78
N THR A 198 -24.09 -31.46 1.00
CA THR A 198 -25.21 -31.49 1.95
C THR A 198 -24.74 -32.08 3.29
N ALA A 199 -25.62 -32.14 4.29
CA ALA A 199 -25.27 -32.72 5.59
C ALA A 199 -25.03 -34.24 5.55
N ASP A 200 -25.57 -34.93 4.54
CA ASP A 200 -25.46 -36.39 4.39
C ASP A 200 -24.26 -36.80 3.52
N ASP A 201 -23.60 -35.83 2.87
CA ASP A 201 -22.42 -36.08 2.04
C ASP A 201 -21.14 -36.19 2.90
N PRO A 202 -20.12 -36.91 2.44
CA PRO A 202 -18.80 -36.87 3.05
C PRO A 202 -18.24 -35.45 3.06
N GLN A 203 -17.89 -34.93 4.25
CA GLN A 203 -17.49 -33.54 4.41
C GLN A 203 -15.99 -33.33 4.18
N PRO A 204 -15.58 -32.16 3.63
CA PRO A 204 -14.19 -31.71 3.67
C PRO A 204 -13.59 -31.82 5.08
N ALA A 205 -12.46 -32.52 5.21
CA ALA A 205 -11.85 -32.80 6.51
C ALA A 205 -10.42 -32.28 6.61
N THR A 206 -9.59 -32.45 5.57
CA THR A 206 -8.18 -32.06 5.62
C THR A 206 -7.69 -31.60 4.26
N VAL A 207 -6.98 -30.47 4.21
CA VAL A 207 -6.21 -30.03 3.05
C VAL A 207 -4.77 -30.44 3.26
N THR A 208 -4.16 -31.11 2.27
CA THR A 208 -2.73 -31.41 2.32
C THR A 208 -1.95 -30.59 1.31
N GLY A 209 -0.75 -30.21 1.71
CA GLY A 209 0.14 -29.38 0.91
C GLY A 209 1.59 -29.56 1.30
N GLU A 210 2.44 -28.74 0.70
CA GLU A 210 3.86 -28.68 1.02
C GLU A 210 4.27 -27.21 1.16
N PHE A 211 5.02 -26.94 2.23
CA PHE A 211 5.71 -25.68 2.41
C PHE A 211 7.21 -25.90 2.21
N HIS A 212 7.81 -25.04 1.40
CA HIS A 212 9.25 -24.98 1.21
C HIS A 212 9.71 -23.53 1.37
N ALA A 213 10.66 -23.27 2.26
CA ALA A 213 11.28 -21.97 2.40
C ALA A 213 12.79 -22.09 2.42
N GLN A 214 13.45 -21.05 1.90
CA GLN A 214 14.86 -20.81 2.11
C GLN A 214 14.96 -19.64 3.10
N LEU A 215 15.64 -19.83 4.22
CA LEU A 215 15.85 -18.77 5.20
C LEU A 215 17.17 -18.03 4.88
N PRO A 216 17.22 -16.70 5.02
CA PRO A 216 18.46 -15.98 4.79
C PRO A 216 19.49 -16.30 5.88
N ASP A 217 20.76 -16.41 5.50
CA ASP A 217 21.86 -16.63 6.44
C ASP A 217 22.06 -15.41 7.35
N LYS A 218 21.81 -14.23 6.77
CA LYS A 218 22.02 -12.94 7.38
C LYS A 218 21.02 -11.90 6.86
N LEU A 219 20.67 -10.99 7.77
CA LEU A 219 20.03 -9.73 7.45
C LEU A 219 21.10 -8.65 7.64
N ILE A 220 21.42 -7.91 6.57
CA ILE A 220 22.40 -6.82 6.61
C ILE A 220 21.65 -5.51 6.45
N GLU A 221 21.71 -4.66 7.46
CA GLU A 221 20.97 -3.40 7.52
C GLU A 221 21.90 -2.22 7.24
N PHE A 222 21.42 -1.28 6.44
CA PHE A 222 22.06 0.00 6.15
C PHE A 222 21.08 1.14 6.42
N GLU A 223 21.57 2.24 6.96
CA GLU A 223 20.80 3.47 7.16
C GLU A 223 21.51 4.61 6.43
N PHE A 224 20.76 5.37 5.64
CA PHE A 224 21.27 6.58 4.98
C PHE A 224 20.39 7.78 5.27
N THR A 225 21.03 8.95 5.32
CA THR A 225 20.37 10.26 5.41
C THR A 225 20.67 11.10 4.18
N ALA A 226 20.02 12.26 4.06
CA ALA A 226 20.35 13.25 3.03
C ALA A 226 21.85 13.64 3.01
N ALA A 227 22.55 13.55 4.15
CA ALA A 227 23.98 13.86 4.23
C ALA A 227 24.87 12.79 3.57
N ASP A 228 24.32 11.63 3.22
CA ASP A 228 25.03 10.47 2.69
C ASP A 228 24.84 10.29 1.18
N VAL A 229 24.13 11.21 0.51
CA VAL A 229 24.03 11.22 -0.95
C VAL A 229 25.41 11.25 -1.59
N GLY A 230 25.66 10.31 -2.50
CA GLY A 230 26.94 10.05 -3.15
C GLY A 230 27.96 9.27 -2.31
N LYS A 231 27.60 8.86 -1.09
CA LYS A 231 28.46 8.02 -0.24
C LYS A 231 28.08 6.56 -0.35
N THR A 232 29.08 5.74 -0.02
CA THR A 232 28.99 4.28 -0.01
C THR A 232 29.22 3.76 1.41
N GLN A 233 28.42 2.79 1.82
CA GLN A 233 28.63 2.00 3.03
C GLN A 233 28.94 0.55 2.64
N GLU A 234 29.83 -0.09 3.38
CA GLU A 234 30.22 -1.48 3.17
C GLU A 234 30.03 -2.28 4.45
N GLN A 235 29.33 -3.42 4.35
CA GLN A 235 29.13 -4.34 5.46
C GLN A 235 29.08 -5.79 4.94
N ASP A 236 29.83 -6.68 5.59
CA ASP A 236 29.89 -8.12 5.26
C ASP A 236 30.17 -8.41 3.76
N GLY A 237 30.96 -7.55 3.11
CA GLY A 237 31.31 -7.67 1.70
C GLY A 237 30.22 -7.19 0.74
N TYR A 238 29.10 -6.65 1.23
CA TYR A 238 28.11 -5.94 0.42
C TYR A 238 28.34 -4.43 0.52
N VAL A 239 28.13 -3.75 -0.60
CA VAL A 239 28.45 -2.34 -0.78
C VAL A 239 27.19 -1.64 -1.27
N VAL A 240 26.65 -0.71 -0.47
CA VAL A 240 25.45 0.06 -0.83
C VAL A 240 25.83 1.53 -0.98
N THR A 241 25.49 2.11 -2.12
CA THR A 241 25.71 3.53 -2.42
C THR A 241 24.36 4.24 -2.51
N LEU A 242 24.19 5.33 -1.75
CA LEU A 242 23.03 6.20 -1.91
C LEU A 242 23.30 7.16 -3.08
N LEU A 243 22.58 6.98 -4.18
CA LEU A 243 22.73 7.81 -5.38
C LEU A 243 21.93 9.11 -5.28
N GLU A 244 20.74 9.04 -4.67
CA GLU A 244 19.77 10.12 -4.64
C GLU A 244 18.89 9.98 -3.40
N LEU A 245 18.54 11.10 -2.77
CA LEU A 245 17.53 11.18 -1.73
C LEU A 245 16.85 12.55 -1.85
N GLU A 246 15.60 12.51 -2.31
CA GLU A 246 14.69 13.64 -2.43
C GLU A 246 13.49 13.45 -1.49
N THR A 247 12.56 14.40 -1.47
CA THR A 247 11.46 14.45 -0.50
C THR A 247 10.69 13.14 -0.37
N GLY A 248 10.31 12.47 -1.46
CA GLY A 248 9.56 11.20 -1.44
C GLY A 248 10.24 10.08 -2.22
N LEU A 249 11.53 10.19 -2.50
CA LEU A 249 12.26 9.30 -3.39
C LEU A 249 13.66 9.06 -2.85
N TYR A 250 14.13 7.82 -2.88
CA TYR A 250 15.56 7.59 -2.89
C TYR A 250 15.96 6.54 -3.90
N THR A 251 17.23 6.61 -4.31
CA THR A 251 17.85 5.68 -5.25
C THR A 251 19.14 5.15 -4.64
N ILE A 252 19.30 3.84 -4.67
CA ILE A 252 20.49 3.13 -4.24
C ILE A 252 21.09 2.27 -5.36
N GLU A 253 22.37 2.01 -5.24
CA GLU A 253 23.07 0.98 -5.99
C GLU A 253 23.71 -0.01 -5.02
N ILE A 254 23.53 -1.30 -5.28
CA ILE A 254 24.07 -2.39 -4.48
C ILE A 254 25.11 -3.13 -5.32
N ASP A 255 26.33 -3.21 -4.81
CA ASP A 255 27.39 -4.08 -5.33
C ASP A 255 27.87 -5.00 -4.19
N ALA A 256 28.80 -5.90 -4.49
CA ALA A 256 29.44 -6.76 -3.51
C ALA A 256 30.93 -6.90 -3.80
N ALA A 257 31.76 -7.29 -2.85
CA ALA A 257 33.18 -7.55 -3.10
C ALA A 257 33.37 -8.69 -4.13
N GLU A 258 34.57 -8.80 -4.71
CA GLU A 258 34.89 -9.89 -5.63
C GLU A 258 34.70 -11.26 -4.94
N GLY A 259 33.95 -12.16 -5.59
CA GLY A 259 33.63 -13.49 -5.06
C GLY A 259 32.40 -13.55 -4.15
N VAL A 260 31.80 -12.41 -3.78
CA VAL A 260 30.51 -12.36 -3.08
C VAL A 260 29.37 -12.32 -4.10
N PRO A 261 28.38 -13.23 -4.02
CA PRO A 261 27.29 -13.26 -4.98
C PRO A 261 26.27 -12.14 -4.74
N LEU A 262 25.86 -11.47 -5.82
CA LEU A 262 24.71 -10.56 -5.88
C LEU A 262 23.45 -11.30 -6.35
N ASN A 263 23.10 -12.38 -5.65
CA ASN A 263 21.93 -13.19 -5.99
C ASN A 263 20.69 -12.75 -5.20
N PHE A 264 20.27 -11.50 -5.40
CA PHE A 264 19.05 -10.98 -4.80
C PHE A 264 17.90 -11.07 -5.80
N GLY A 265 16.83 -11.77 -5.41
CA GLY A 265 15.53 -11.75 -6.07
C GLY A 265 14.74 -10.50 -5.72
N SER A 266 13.51 -10.40 -6.21
CA SER A 266 12.70 -9.20 -6.05
C SER A 266 12.35 -8.90 -4.59
N GLY A 267 12.20 -9.92 -3.75
CA GLY A 267 11.86 -9.77 -2.32
C GLY A 267 13.06 -9.59 -1.41
N ASP A 268 14.30 -9.80 -1.87
CA ASP A 268 15.45 -9.96 -0.97
C ASP A 268 16.18 -8.67 -0.60
N VAL A 269 15.75 -7.56 -1.21
CA VAL A 269 16.21 -6.21 -0.87
C VAL A 269 15.00 -5.45 -0.36
N LEU A 270 14.94 -5.26 0.95
CA LEU A 270 13.94 -4.42 1.57
C LEU A 270 14.47 -2.99 1.53
N ALA A 271 13.70 -2.13 0.89
CA ALA A 271 14.00 -0.71 0.75
C ALA A 271 12.82 0.05 1.36
N GLU A 272 12.99 0.49 2.60
CA GLU A 272 11.99 1.16 3.43
C GLU A 272 12.43 2.60 3.73
N ALA A 273 11.53 3.40 4.28
CA ALA A 273 11.81 4.77 4.68
C ALA A 273 11.07 5.10 5.97
N VAL A 274 11.64 6.00 6.76
CA VAL A 274 10.98 6.61 7.91
C VAL A 274 10.99 8.12 7.82
N ASP A 275 9.99 8.74 8.43
CA ASP A 275 9.91 10.18 8.60
C ASP A 275 10.83 10.67 9.75
N ALA A 276 10.80 11.98 10.02
CA ALA A 276 11.60 12.59 11.09
C ALA A 276 11.24 12.14 12.51
N HIS A 277 10.09 11.47 12.68
CA HIS A 277 9.60 10.92 13.95
C HIS A 277 9.85 9.41 14.05
N GLY A 278 10.40 8.78 13.01
CA GLY A 278 10.66 7.34 12.96
C GLY A 278 9.46 6.50 12.50
N GLU A 279 8.39 7.13 12.01
CA GLU A 279 7.23 6.42 11.48
C GLU A 279 7.55 5.87 10.09
N TYR A 280 7.25 4.59 9.84
CA TYR A 280 7.49 3.95 8.56
C TYR A 280 6.53 4.49 7.50
N ILE A 281 7.06 4.76 6.31
CA ILE A 281 6.32 5.34 5.19
C ILE A 281 6.05 4.27 4.14
N GLU A 282 4.82 4.20 3.65
CA GLU A 282 4.44 3.27 2.59
C GLU A 282 5.05 3.69 1.24
N TRP A 283 5.59 2.70 0.53
CA TRP A 283 6.10 2.89 -0.83
C TRP A 283 5.02 2.49 -1.84
N TRP A 284 5.05 3.11 -3.03
CA TRP A 284 4.02 2.87 -4.05
C TRP A 284 4.57 2.63 -5.44
N ALA A 285 5.83 2.97 -5.68
CA ALA A 285 6.51 2.60 -6.91
C ALA A 285 7.95 2.13 -6.64
N THR A 286 8.37 1.14 -7.40
CA THR A 286 9.74 0.60 -7.38
C THR A 286 10.29 0.54 -8.80
N ARG A 287 11.54 0.92 -8.97
CA ARG A 287 12.26 0.86 -10.24
C ARG A 287 13.60 0.17 -10.05
N ARG A 288 13.90 -0.82 -10.90
CA ARG A 288 15.11 -1.66 -10.81
C ARG A 288 16.16 -1.37 -11.87
N GLN A 289 15.94 -0.34 -12.68
CA GLN A 289 16.88 0.10 -13.72
C GLN A 289 16.88 1.63 -13.82
N PRO A 290 18.01 2.25 -14.16
CA PRO A 290 18.06 3.69 -14.43
C PRO A 290 17.10 4.08 -15.57
N HIS A 291 16.40 5.21 -15.41
CA HIS A 291 15.42 5.66 -16.40
C HIS A 291 16.07 6.05 -17.74
N GLU A 292 17.35 6.45 -17.75
CA GLU A 292 18.02 6.80 -19.00
C GLU A 292 18.07 5.62 -19.99
N ARG A 293 17.95 4.38 -19.51
CA ARG A 293 17.90 3.19 -20.38
C ARG A 293 16.68 3.22 -21.30
N ALA A 294 15.49 3.51 -20.76
CA ALA A 294 14.25 3.59 -21.52
C ALA A 294 14.22 4.81 -22.46
N LEU A 295 14.80 5.93 -22.03
CA LEU A 295 14.92 7.13 -22.86
C LEU A 295 15.84 6.90 -24.06
N LYS A 296 17.03 6.31 -23.85
CA LYS A 296 17.96 5.96 -24.95
C LYS A 296 17.35 4.96 -25.93
N LEU A 297 16.57 3.99 -25.45
CA LEU A 297 15.86 3.06 -26.31
C LEU A 297 14.75 3.77 -27.10
N ASP A 298 14.04 4.73 -26.50
CA ASP A 298 13.02 5.51 -27.21
C ASP A 298 13.62 6.33 -28.35
N ASP A 299 14.75 6.98 -28.11
CA ASP A 299 15.48 7.75 -29.11
C ASP A 299 15.89 6.88 -30.30
N LEU A 300 16.46 5.69 -30.01
CA LEU A 300 16.84 4.73 -31.04
C LEU A 300 15.63 4.22 -31.82
N LEU A 301 14.53 3.89 -31.15
CA LEU A 301 13.30 3.43 -31.81
C LEU A 301 12.71 4.52 -32.71
N GLY A 302 12.74 5.79 -32.28
CA GLY A 302 12.35 6.92 -33.12
C GLY A 302 13.14 6.98 -34.44
N ASP A 303 14.47 6.84 -34.37
CA ASP A 303 15.33 6.83 -35.55
C ASP A 303 15.08 5.61 -36.46
N LEU A 304 15.00 4.40 -35.88
CA LEU A 304 14.78 3.17 -36.64
C LEU A 304 13.43 3.18 -37.37
N ILE A 305 12.38 3.69 -36.72
CA ILE A 305 11.05 3.83 -37.32
C ILE A 305 11.09 4.84 -38.48
N ALA A 306 11.79 5.96 -38.33
CA ALA A 306 11.96 6.94 -39.41
C ALA A 306 12.77 6.38 -40.59
N ARG A 307 13.81 5.56 -40.34
CA ARG A 307 14.57 4.87 -41.38
C ARG A 307 13.76 3.79 -42.10
N ALA A 308 12.87 3.10 -41.39
CA ALA A 308 11.96 2.11 -41.96
C ALA A 308 10.94 2.77 -42.91
N GLU A 309 10.39 3.93 -42.55
CA GLU A 309 9.54 4.72 -43.45
C GLU A 309 10.25 5.06 -44.77
N GLN A 310 11.55 5.34 -44.71
CA GLN A 310 12.37 5.68 -45.87
C GLN A 310 12.85 4.44 -46.66
N GLY A 311 12.57 3.22 -46.19
CA GLY A 311 13.05 1.97 -46.78
C GLY A 311 14.58 1.83 -46.71
N THR A 312 15.21 2.39 -45.66
CA THR A 312 16.68 2.45 -45.50
C THR A 312 17.24 1.52 -44.43
N VAL A 313 16.38 0.74 -43.77
CA VAL A 313 16.75 -0.22 -42.73
C VAL A 313 16.01 -1.53 -42.95
N ASP A 314 16.62 -2.63 -42.55
CA ASP A 314 16.03 -3.97 -42.58
C ASP A 314 15.95 -4.58 -41.17
N GLU A 315 15.25 -5.71 -41.06
CA GLU A 315 15.05 -6.39 -39.78
C GLU A 315 16.36 -6.77 -39.08
N ALA A 316 17.35 -7.25 -39.84
CA ALA A 316 18.64 -7.66 -39.30
C ALA A 316 19.38 -6.48 -38.67
N THR A 317 19.35 -5.32 -39.32
CA THR A 317 19.94 -4.09 -38.81
C THR A 317 19.22 -3.60 -37.55
N VAL A 318 17.89 -3.60 -37.54
CA VAL A 318 17.09 -3.25 -36.35
C VAL A 318 17.47 -4.11 -35.14
N ARG A 319 17.49 -5.45 -35.32
CA ARG A 319 17.86 -6.39 -34.24
C ARG A 319 19.28 -6.14 -33.75
N SER A 320 20.21 -5.89 -34.66
CA SER A 320 21.61 -5.63 -34.36
C SER A 320 21.79 -4.34 -33.54
N GLU A 321 21.16 -3.24 -33.94
CA GLU A 321 21.30 -1.96 -33.25
C GLU A 321 20.62 -1.94 -31.88
N ILE A 322 19.43 -2.54 -31.75
CA ILE A 322 18.75 -2.69 -30.45
C ILE A 322 19.58 -3.60 -29.53
N GLY A 323 20.10 -4.72 -30.05
CA GLY A 323 20.99 -5.61 -29.31
C GLY A 323 22.26 -4.90 -28.82
N ALA A 324 22.93 -4.16 -29.71
CA ALA A 324 24.12 -3.39 -29.35
C ALA A 324 23.84 -2.30 -28.29
N LEU A 325 22.68 -1.64 -28.35
CA LEU A 325 22.28 -0.70 -27.30
C LEU A 325 22.08 -1.43 -25.96
N ARG A 326 21.40 -2.57 -25.95
CA ARG A 326 21.17 -3.37 -24.75
C ARG A 326 22.50 -3.83 -24.12
N ASP A 327 23.38 -4.41 -24.92
CA ASP A 327 24.70 -4.88 -24.49
C ASP A 327 25.53 -3.72 -23.89
N MET A 328 25.55 -2.56 -24.56
CA MET A 328 26.25 -1.38 -24.07
C MET A 328 25.68 -0.87 -22.73
N LEU A 329 24.36 -0.89 -22.57
CA LEU A 329 23.71 -0.47 -21.32
C LEU A 329 23.96 -1.49 -20.19
N ASP A 330 24.01 -2.78 -20.49
CA ASP A 330 24.35 -3.83 -19.53
C ASP A 330 25.82 -3.74 -19.09
N GLU A 331 26.74 -3.48 -20.03
CA GLU A 331 28.15 -3.21 -19.72
C GLU A 331 28.33 -1.96 -18.85
N GLN A 332 27.53 -0.90 -19.08
CA GLN A 332 27.57 0.33 -18.28
C GLN A 332 27.10 0.12 -16.83
N GLN A 333 26.04 -0.67 -16.62
CA GLN A 333 25.54 -1.00 -15.29
C GLN A 333 26.47 -2.02 -14.60
N GLY A 334 27.10 -2.91 -15.35
CA GLY A 334 27.90 -3.98 -14.80
C GLY A 334 27.05 -4.93 -13.96
N ARG A 335 27.59 -5.38 -12.82
CA ARG A 335 26.92 -6.36 -11.93
C ARG A 335 26.11 -5.72 -10.82
N SER A 336 26.09 -4.38 -10.72
CA SER A 336 25.39 -3.71 -9.63
C SER A 336 23.88 -3.81 -9.79
N LEU A 337 23.18 -3.87 -8.66
CA LEU A 337 21.74 -3.81 -8.61
C LEU A 337 21.31 -2.37 -8.35
N TYR A 338 20.56 -1.83 -9.28
CA TYR A 338 19.92 -0.53 -9.13
C TYR A 338 18.56 -0.71 -8.47
N LEU A 339 18.24 0.12 -7.47
CA LEU A 339 16.90 0.19 -6.90
C LEU A 339 16.55 1.63 -6.56
N SER A 340 15.39 2.06 -7.01
CA SER A 340 14.82 3.39 -6.74
C SER A 340 13.39 3.20 -6.25
N ARG A 341 13.02 3.88 -5.17
CA ARG A 341 11.72 3.68 -4.51
C ARG A 341 11.06 5.00 -4.15
N GLN A 342 9.78 5.09 -4.48
CA GLN A 342 8.91 6.23 -4.20
C GLN A 342 8.03 5.94 -2.99
N PHE A 343 7.83 6.97 -2.18
CA PHE A 343 7.13 6.90 -0.91
C PHE A 343 5.99 7.91 -0.84
N HIS A 344 4.95 7.53 -0.09
CA HIS A 344 3.86 8.40 0.32
C HIS A 344 4.27 9.19 1.55
N GLY A 345 5.28 10.05 1.47
CA GLY A 345 5.72 10.84 2.62
C GLY A 345 7.14 11.37 2.51
N VAL A 346 7.48 12.30 3.41
CA VAL A 346 8.80 12.94 3.47
C VAL A 346 9.80 11.98 4.11
N ILE A 347 10.89 11.69 3.42
CA ILE A 347 11.93 10.76 3.88
C ILE A 347 12.96 11.49 4.74
N ASP A 348 13.08 11.13 6.02
CA ASP A 348 14.24 11.51 6.85
C ASP A 348 15.39 10.52 6.66
N LYS A 349 15.05 9.22 6.68
CA LYS A 349 16.02 8.12 6.55
C LYS A 349 15.57 7.06 5.56
N ALA A 350 16.51 6.64 4.73
CA ALA A 350 16.39 5.44 3.91
C ALA A 350 16.93 4.24 4.70
N LEU A 351 16.11 3.19 4.84
CA LEU A 351 16.45 1.95 5.52
C LEU A 351 16.53 0.82 4.49
N ILE A 352 17.70 0.17 4.38
CA ILE A 352 17.93 -0.90 3.42
C ILE A 352 18.30 -2.17 4.19
N THR A 353 17.55 -3.25 3.98
CA THR A 353 17.88 -4.57 4.52
C THR A 353 18.12 -5.55 3.39
N LEU A 354 19.31 -6.15 3.36
CA LEU A 354 19.67 -7.21 2.43
C LEU A 354 19.46 -8.57 3.09
N MET A 355 18.63 -9.41 2.48
CA MET A 355 18.44 -10.82 2.85
C MET A 355 19.42 -11.68 2.07
N VAL A 356 20.48 -12.11 2.73
CA VAL A 356 21.59 -12.83 2.08
C VAL A 356 21.32 -14.33 2.09
N TYR A 357 21.39 -14.94 0.91
CA TYR A 357 21.25 -16.39 0.72
C TYR A 357 22.52 -16.97 0.11
N SER A 358 22.94 -18.12 0.62
CA SER A 358 24.01 -18.95 0.07
C SER A 358 23.47 -20.33 -0.32
N ASP A 359 24.32 -21.14 -0.96
CA ASP A 359 24.01 -22.54 -1.25
C ASP A 359 23.83 -23.38 0.03
N ASP A 360 24.34 -22.91 1.17
CA ASP A 360 24.23 -23.55 2.48
C ASP A 360 23.07 -22.99 3.33
N SER A 361 22.31 -22.01 2.81
CA SER A 361 21.16 -21.44 3.52
C SER A 361 20.15 -22.49 3.94
N GLU A 362 19.59 -22.31 5.13
CA GLU A 362 18.67 -23.26 5.72
C GLU A 362 17.43 -23.44 4.83
N LEU A 363 17.20 -24.68 4.40
CA LEU A 363 16.01 -25.08 3.67
C LEU A 363 15.02 -25.73 4.64
N VAL A 364 13.88 -25.07 4.83
CA VAL A 364 12.77 -25.59 5.62
C VAL A 364 11.79 -26.25 4.66
N SER A 365 11.51 -27.53 4.87
CA SER A 365 10.47 -28.26 4.14
C SER A 365 9.52 -28.95 5.11
N ARG A 366 8.22 -28.80 4.87
CA ARG A 366 7.15 -29.35 5.70
C ARG A 366 5.99 -29.83 4.84
N GLU A 367 5.60 -31.08 5.04
CA GLU A 367 4.28 -31.53 4.60
C GLU A 367 3.22 -30.93 5.52
N LEU A 368 2.15 -30.43 4.92
CA LEU A 368 1.03 -29.81 5.61
C LEU A 368 -0.17 -30.74 5.60
N ALA A 369 -0.86 -30.78 6.72
CA ALA A 369 -2.17 -31.42 6.87
C ALA A 369 -3.06 -30.48 7.68
N LEU A 370 -3.71 -29.55 6.99
CA LEU A 370 -4.54 -28.51 7.59
C LEU A 370 -5.96 -29.04 7.82
N PRO A 371 -6.45 -29.09 9.07
CA PRO A 371 -7.84 -29.43 9.32
C PRO A 371 -8.77 -28.37 8.70
N VAL A 372 -9.85 -28.83 8.08
CA VAL A 372 -10.86 -27.94 7.50
C VAL A 372 -11.85 -27.54 8.60
N HIS A 373 -11.85 -26.26 8.96
CA HIS A 373 -12.76 -25.70 9.95
C HIS A 373 -13.99 -25.14 9.28
N ARG A 374 -15.16 -25.68 9.64
CA ARG A 374 -16.46 -25.23 9.14
C ARG A 374 -17.13 -24.32 10.15
N PHE A 375 -17.37 -23.08 9.75
CA PHE A 375 -18.19 -22.15 10.53
C PHE A 375 -19.64 -22.21 10.04
N SER A 376 -20.56 -22.53 10.96
CA SER A 376 -21.98 -22.58 10.65
C SER A 376 -22.57 -21.16 10.68
N ASN A 377 -23.53 -20.87 9.79
CA ASN A 377 -24.28 -19.61 9.86
C ASN A 377 -25.17 -19.63 11.11
N LEU A 378 -24.94 -18.69 12.04
CA LEU A 378 -25.63 -18.62 13.34
C LEU A 378 -26.86 -17.69 13.34
N SER A 379 -27.50 -17.49 12.18
CA SER A 379 -28.71 -16.66 12.05
C SER A 379 -29.85 -17.18 12.94
N GLY A 380 -30.23 -16.43 13.99
CA GLY A 380 -31.31 -16.81 14.91
C GLY A 380 -30.95 -17.95 15.88
N ALA A 381 -29.65 -18.20 16.09
CA ALA A 381 -29.16 -19.33 16.88
C ALA A 381 -29.46 -19.21 18.38
N GLY A 382 -29.86 -20.33 18.99
CA GLY A 382 -29.82 -20.52 20.45
C GLY A 382 -28.53 -21.24 20.89
N GLN A 383 -28.30 -21.34 22.20
CA GLN A 383 -27.09 -21.95 22.80
C GLN A 383 -26.68 -23.32 22.22
N ALA A 384 -27.63 -24.15 21.78
CA ALA A 384 -27.34 -25.47 21.18
C ALA A 384 -26.56 -25.40 19.85
N GLN A 385 -26.65 -24.29 19.11
CA GLN A 385 -25.92 -24.08 17.86
C GLN A 385 -24.52 -23.48 18.09
N LEU A 386 -24.25 -22.88 19.26
CA LEU A 386 -22.89 -22.47 19.62
C LEU A 386 -21.97 -23.68 19.80
N ASN A 387 -22.52 -24.79 20.29
CA ASN A 387 -21.78 -26.06 20.46
C ASN A 387 -21.40 -26.72 19.13
N THR A 388 -21.91 -26.24 17.99
CA THR A 388 -21.54 -26.74 16.65
C THR A 388 -20.40 -25.94 16.02
N LEU A 389 -19.90 -24.91 16.71
CA LEU A 389 -18.74 -24.17 16.25
C LEU A 389 -17.46 -25.01 16.43
N PRO A 390 -16.50 -24.90 15.50
CA PRO A 390 -15.28 -25.67 15.57
C PRO A 390 -14.45 -25.22 16.78
N GLN A 391 -13.85 -26.18 17.48
CA GLN A 391 -12.78 -25.91 18.43
C GLN A 391 -11.47 -25.91 17.64
N ILE A 392 -10.81 -24.75 17.59
CA ILE A 392 -9.52 -24.60 16.92
C ILE A 392 -8.46 -24.73 18.02
N PRO A 393 -7.45 -25.61 17.86
CA PRO A 393 -6.35 -25.69 18.82
C PRO A 393 -5.67 -24.33 19.01
N VAL A 394 -5.23 -24.05 20.24
CA VAL A 394 -4.42 -22.86 20.51
C VAL A 394 -3.14 -22.95 19.68
N THR A 395 -2.91 -21.93 18.87
CA THR A 395 -1.70 -21.77 18.05
C THR A 395 -0.60 -21.06 18.84
N VAL A 396 0.60 -20.99 18.26
CA VAL A 396 1.57 -19.96 18.69
C VAL A 396 0.92 -18.57 18.52
N PRO A 397 1.16 -17.63 19.45
CA PRO A 397 0.64 -16.27 19.34
C PRO A 397 1.11 -15.57 18.07
N VAL A 398 0.16 -14.95 17.35
CA VAL A 398 0.44 -13.96 16.30
C VAL A 398 -0.12 -12.63 16.79
N TYR A 399 0.67 -11.56 16.71
CA TYR A 399 0.28 -10.25 17.22
C TYR A 399 -0.42 -9.42 16.15
N ASP A 400 -1.27 -8.49 16.54
CA ASP A 400 -1.85 -7.53 15.60
C ASP A 400 -0.75 -6.56 15.11
N ASP A 401 -0.72 -6.27 13.81
CA ASP A 401 0.26 -5.38 13.18
C ASP A 401 -0.29 -3.99 12.85
N ARG A 402 -1.55 -3.69 13.21
CA ARG A 402 -2.07 -2.33 13.02
C ARG A 402 -1.23 -1.33 13.81
N ALA A 403 -0.69 -0.33 13.12
CA ALA A 403 0.12 0.73 13.71
C ALA A 403 -0.58 1.42 14.90
N ALA A 404 -1.90 1.64 14.78
CA ALA A 404 -2.72 2.22 15.85
C ALA A 404 -2.79 1.35 17.13
N LEU A 405 -2.57 0.04 17.05
CA LEU A 405 -2.46 -0.83 18.23
C LEU A 405 -1.04 -0.91 18.79
N ARG A 406 -0.02 -0.67 17.95
CA ARG A 406 1.40 -0.76 18.35
C ARG A 406 1.99 0.57 18.84
N THR A 407 1.33 1.69 18.58
CA THR A 407 1.73 3.00 19.10
C THR A 407 1.36 3.19 20.57
N ASP A 408 2.24 3.86 21.31
CA ASP A 408 1.99 4.28 22.71
C ASP A 408 1.21 5.61 22.78
N ILE A 409 1.01 6.28 21.65
CA ILE A 409 0.32 7.57 21.59
C ILE A 409 -1.19 7.34 21.52
N VAL A 410 -1.90 7.74 22.56
CA VAL A 410 -3.38 7.61 22.61
C VAL A 410 -4.04 8.48 21.55
N ASP A 411 -3.70 9.78 21.57
CA ASP A 411 -4.08 10.78 20.58
C ASP A 411 -3.06 11.94 20.61
N LEU A 412 -3.15 12.88 19.67
CA LEU A 412 -2.26 14.04 19.60
C LEU A 412 -2.75 15.17 20.50
N ASP A 413 -1.85 15.78 21.27
CA ASP A 413 -2.09 17.10 21.87
C ASP A 413 -1.74 18.24 20.90
N ALA A 414 -2.04 19.48 21.30
CA ALA A 414 -1.79 20.67 20.46
C ALA A 414 -0.33 20.81 20.02
N GLN A 415 0.63 20.47 20.89
CA GLN A 415 2.05 20.56 20.56
C GLN A 415 2.43 19.45 19.57
N GLN A 416 1.95 18.24 19.79
CA GLN A 416 2.21 17.09 18.91
C GLN A 416 1.59 17.30 17.52
N MET A 417 0.39 17.89 17.44
CA MET A 417 -0.23 18.25 16.16
C MET A 417 0.68 19.17 15.33
N GLN A 418 1.22 20.22 15.95
CA GLN A 418 2.16 21.15 15.29
C GLN A 418 3.45 20.49 14.82
N GLN A 419 3.86 19.39 15.46
CA GLN A 419 5.13 18.72 15.17
C GLN A 419 4.98 17.56 14.18
N ARG A 420 3.82 16.91 14.15
CA ARG A 420 3.62 15.61 13.51
C ARG A 420 2.60 15.60 12.38
N ILE A 421 1.77 16.64 12.25
CA ILE A 421 0.84 16.72 11.11
C ILE A 421 1.63 17.11 9.86
N GLU A 422 1.66 16.21 8.90
CA GLU A 422 2.27 16.45 7.60
C GLU A 422 1.29 17.16 6.67
N THR A 423 1.81 18.12 5.89
CA THR A 423 1.01 18.93 4.98
C THR A 423 1.46 18.73 3.54
N VAL A 424 0.52 18.43 2.66
CA VAL A 424 0.75 18.20 1.22
C VAL A 424 -0.03 19.22 0.39
N GLN A 425 0.59 19.76 -0.66
CA GLN A 425 -0.07 20.67 -1.62
C GLN A 425 -0.11 20.04 -3.01
N ARG A 426 -1.28 19.99 -3.67
CA ARG A 426 -1.42 19.41 -5.02
C ARG A 426 -2.37 20.18 -5.95
N LEU A 427 -2.13 20.10 -7.26
CA LEU A 427 -3.03 20.62 -8.30
C LEU A 427 -3.90 19.47 -8.77
N MET A 428 -5.21 19.68 -8.84
CA MET A 428 -6.13 18.71 -9.42
C MET A 428 -6.51 19.10 -10.85
N LYS A 429 -6.66 18.13 -11.75
CA LYS A 429 -7.26 18.35 -13.07
C LYS A 429 -8.78 18.36 -12.94
N ALA A 430 -9.44 19.51 -13.15
CA ALA A 430 -10.90 19.59 -13.28
C ALA A 430 -11.33 19.98 -14.71
N PRO A 431 -12.36 19.36 -15.30
CA PRO A 431 -12.81 19.71 -16.65
C PRO A 431 -13.48 21.11 -16.71
N PRO A 432 -13.33 21.90 -17.80
CA PRO A 432 -12.39 21.75 -18.91
C PRO A 432 -11.09 22.59 -18.78
N ASN A 433 -10.99 23.57 -17.88
CA ASN A 433 -9.82 24.47 -17.79
C ASN A 433 -9.46 24.94 -16.37
N ASP A 434 -10.12 24.43 -15.32
CA ASP A 434 -9.83 24.87 -13.94
C ASP A 434 -8.86 23.88 -13.28
N TYR A 435 -7.79 24.39 -12.68
CA TYR A 435 -6.89 23.60 -11.84
C TYR A 435 -7.06 24.04 -10.38
N PRO A 436 -8.03 23.50 -9.63
CA PRO A 436 -8.10 23.76 -8.21
C PRO A 436 -6.84 23.21 -7.53
N ALA A 437 -6.39 23.95 -6.52
CA ALA A 437 -5.32 23.57 -5.64
C ALA A 437 -5.92 22.99 -4.35
N GLU A 438 -5.23 22.01 -3.77
CA GLU A 438 -5.66 21.33 -2.56
C GLU A 438 -4.51 21.30 -1.55
N ILE A 439 -4.83 21.55 -0.28
CA ILE A 439 -3.93 21.36 0.86
C ILE A 439 -4.48 20.23 1.71
N LEU A 440 -3.70 19.19 1.92
CA LEU A 440 -4.07 17.99 2.67
C LEU A 440 -3.26 17.92 3.96
N TRP A 441 -3.92 17.49 5.04
CA TRP A 441 -3.28 17.25 6.34
C TRP A 441 -3.33 15.78 6.70
N PHE A 442 -2.18 15.23 7.09
CA PHE A 442 -2.01 13.83 7.43
C PHE A 442 -1.54 13.65 8.87
N THR A 443 -2.26 12.84 9.64
CA THR A 443 -1.89 12.50 11.01
C THR A 443 -1.17 11.16 11.08
N PRO A 444 -0.12 11.03 11.89
CA PRO A 444 0.48 9.74 12.18
C PRO A 444 -0.52 8.82 12.91
N PRO A 445 -0.28 7.50 12.91
CA PRO A 445 -1.12 6.55 13.63
C PRO A 445 -1.16 6.86 15.15
N VAL A 446 -2.37 6.92 15.70
CA VAL A 446 -2.63 7.02 17.15
C VAL A 446 -3.69 6.00 17.56
N GLN A 447 -3.74 5.61 18.84
CA GLN A 447 -4.65 4.56 19.30
C GLN A 447 -6.12 4.89 19.09
N SER A 448 -6.51 6.17 19.20
CA SER A 448 -7.90 6.59 19.02
C SER A 448 -8.42 6.41 17.60
N ASP A 449 -7.53 6.22 16.61
CA ASP A 449 -7.93 5.89 15.23
C ASP A 449 -8.71 4.57 15.10
N ILE A 450 -8.63 3.72 16.12
CA ILE A 450 -9.40 2.48 16.20
C ILE A 450 -10.89 2.74 16.40
N LEU A 451 -11.24 3.85 17.07
CA LEU A 451 -12.60 4.16 17.52
C LEU A 451 -13.16 5.46 16.95
N LEU A 452 -12.28 6.37 16.55
CA LEU A 452 -12.61 7.62 15.91
C LEU A 452 -12.32 7.48 14.42
N ASP A 453 -13.37 7.49 13.60
CA ASP A 453 -13.17 7.58 12.16
C ASP A 453 -12.37 8.85 11.87
N ARG A 454 -11.27 8.71 11.16
CA ARG A 454 -10.36 9.84 10.90
C ARG A 454 -11.02 10.96 10.10
N ARG A 455 -12.10 10.68 9.36
CA ARG A 455 -12.94 11.69 8.69
C ARG A 455 -13.72 12.57 9.67
N ASP A 456 -14.00 12.05 10.86
CA ASP A 456 -14.70 12.77 11.93
C ASP A 456 -13.73 13.60 12.78
N ARG A 457 -12.40 13.45 12.57
CA ARG A 457 -11.38 14.25 13.27
C ARG A 457 -11.43 15.71 12.86
N ALA A 458 -11.58 16.05 11.58
CA ALA A 458 -11.84 17.45 11.23
C ALA A 458 -13.31 17.76 11.45
N GLY A 459 -13.59 18.71 12.35
CA GLY A 459 -14.92 19.31 12.45
C GLY A 459 -15.19 20.17 11.22
N LEU A 460 -15.62 19.55 10.10
CA LEU A 460 -15.72 20.30 8.85
C LEU A 460 -16.89 21.28 8.82
N PHE A 461 -16.60 22.41 8.15
CA PHE A 461 -17.45 23.51 7.70
C PHE A 461 -17.87 24.59 8.72
N VAL A 462 -17.95 24.31 10.03
CA VAL A 462 -18.49 25.29 11.00
C VAL A 462 -17.44 25.99 11.86
N LEU A 463 -16.25 25.39 12.04
CA LEU A 463 -15.26 25.87 13.01
C LEU A 463 -13.89 26.22 12.42
N ALA A 464 -13.54 25.74 11.21
CA ALA A 464 -12.27 26.07 10.57
C ALA A 464 -12.29 27.50 9.99
N ALA A 465 -11.20 28.24 10.17
CA ALA A 465 -11.02 29.59 9.63
C ALA A 465 -9.70 29.67 8.85
N PHE A 466 -9.71 30.31 7.69
CA PHE A 466 -8.49 30.51 6.89
C PHE A 466 -8.55 31.81 6.08
N ASP A 467 -7.39 32.43 5.92
CA ASP A 467 -7.17 33.63 5.13
C ASP A 467 -5.98 33.41 4.18
N PHE A 468 -6.15 33.80 2.92
CA PHE A 468 -5.09 33.80 1.93
C PHE A 468 -4.43 35.18 1.84
N TYR A 469 -3.12 35.20 1.64
CA TYR A 469 -2.31 36.41 1.55
C TYR A 469 -1.45 36.42 0.27
N ASP A 470 -1.28 37.61 -0.30
CA ASP A 470 -0.33 37.86 -1.38
C ASP A 470 1.11 38.06 -0.85
N GLN A 471 2.04 38.32 -1.77
CA GLN A 471 3.46 38.57 -1.46
C GLN A 471 3.72 39.82 -0.60
N HIS A 472 2.76 40.74 -0.51
CA HIS A 472 2.85 41.94 0.31
C HIS A 472 2.17 41.76 1.68
N GLY A 473 1.58 40.58 1.93
CA GLY A 473 0.81 40.29 3.13
C GLY A 473 -0.60 40.87 3.10
N GLU A 474 -1.11 41.24 1.93
CA GLU A 474 -2.49 41.69 1.76
C GLU A 474 -3.44 40.50 1.56
N LEU A 475 -4.65 40.61 2.10
CA LEU A 475 -5.67 39.57 1.97
C LEU A 475 -6.11 39.41 0.52
N VAL A 476 -6.05 38.18 0.01
CA VAL A 476 -6.65 37.80 -1.28
C VAL A 476 -7.87 36.93 -1.00
N ARG A 477 -8.98 37.20 -1.69
CA ARG A 477 -10.26 36.54 -1.44
C ARG A 477 -10.90 36.15 -2.75
N ASP A 478 -11.68 35.09 -2.76
CA ASP A 478 -12.58 34.84 -3.87
C ASP A 478 -13.76 35.82 -3.74
N PRO A 479 -13.97 36.75 -4.69
CA PRO A 479 -15.06 37.71 -4.62
C PRO A 479 -16.44 37.06 -4.83
N THR A 480 -16.50 35.79 -5.28
CA THR A 480 -17.72 34.98 -5.36
C THR A 480 -18.08 34.36 -4.02
N LEU A 481 -17.12 34.17 -3.11
CA LEU A 481 -17.31 33.65 -1.74
C LEU A 481 -17.70 34.77 -0.74
N LYS A 482 -18.42 35.80 -1.18
CA LYS A 482 -18.71 37.02 -0.39
C LYS A 482 -19.56 36.78 0.87
N ASP A 483 -20.25 35.66 0.92
CA ASP A 483 -20.97 35.17 2.09
C ASP A 483 -20.55 33.71 2.27
N LEU A 484 -19.86 33.36 3.35
CA LEU A 484 -19.62 31.97 3.75
C LEU A 484 -20.99 31.32 4.09
N GLN A 485 -21.77 30.97 3.08
CA GLN A 485 -22.82 29.96 3.19
C GLN A 485 -22.30 28.68 2.54
N ILE A 486 -21.77 27.82 3.42
CA ILE A 486 -21.85 26.34 3.55
C ILE A 486 -21.69 25.44 2.30
N GLU A 487 -22.01 25.88 1.09
CA GLU A 487 -22.19 25.01 -0.08
C GLU A 487 -21.17 25.24 -1.22
N ASP A 488 -20.45 26.38 -1.24
CA ASP A 488 -19.57 26.77 -2.37
C ASP A 488 -18.04 26.64 -2.09
N ILE A 489 -17.63 26.20 -0.89
CA ILE A 489 -16.25 25.76 -0.65
C ILE A 489 -16.24 24.24 -0.72
N GLY A 490 -15.76 23.72 -1.85
CA GLY A 490 -15.73 22.30 -2.18
C GLY A 490 -14.75 21.50 -1.32
N PHE A 491 -15.05 21.33 -0.03
CA PHE A 491 -14.59 20.17 0.71
C PHE A 491 -15.33 18.97 0.11
N GLU A 492 -14.85 18.47 -1.04
CA GLU A 492 -15.37 17.24 -1.61
C GLU A 492 -14.94 16.09 -0.71
N THR A 493 -15.83 15.63 0.17
CA THR A 493 -15.74 14.28 0.70
C THR A 493 -15.93 13.30 -0.47
N ARG A 494 -14.86 12.95 -1.18
CA ARG A 494 -14.91 11.92 -2.22
C ARG A 494 -15.01 10.54 -1.59
N SER A 495 -16.26 10.10 -1.44
CA SER A 495 -16.66 8.74 -1.01
C SER A 495 -16.37 7.63 -2.05
N ARG A 496 -15.34 7.73 -2.90
CA ARG A 496 -15.11 6.71 -3.95
C ARG A 496 -13.85 5.86 -3.80
N ARG A 497 -12.94 6.17 -2.87
CA ARG A 497 -11.83 5.29 -2.55
C ARG A 497 -11.65 5.23 -1.04
N LEU A 498 -11.82 4.05 -0.48
CA LEU A 498 -11.48 3.69 0.91
C LEU A 498 -9.94 3.72 1.17
N GLU A 499 -9.15 4.27 0.25
CA GLU A 499 -7.74 3.90 0.09
C GLU A 499 -6.75 4.73 0.92
N ASN A 500 -7.18 5.81 1.59
CA ASN A 500 -6.21 6.70 2.24
C ASN A 500 -6.50 6.91 3.74
N PRO A 501 -5.91 6.05 4.60
CA PRO A 501 -6.31 6.00 5.99
C PRO A 501 -5.90 7.23 6.80
N PHE A 502 -4.93 8.07 6.41
CA PHE A 502 -4.25 9.00 7.35
C PHE A 502 -4.64 10.48 7.25
N MET A 503 -5.73 10.82 6.56
CA MET A 503 -6.12 12.21 6.30
C MET A 503 -7.05 12.78 7.39
N VAL A 504 -6.83 14.03 7.81
CA VAL A 504 -7.76 14.79 8.67
C VAL A 504 -8.69 15.69 7.85
N GLY A 505 -8.26 16.19 6.68
CA GLY A 505 -9.11 16.93 5.74
C GLY A 505 -8.31 17.53 4.57
N GLY A 506 -9.01 18.12 3.59
CA GLY A 506 -8.43 18.79 2.43
C GLY A 506 -9.04 20.16 2.12
N LEU A 507 -8.24 21.23 2.14
CA LEU A 507 -8.68 22.57 1.73
C LEU A 507 -8.54 22.72 0.22
N LEU A 508 -9.67 22.66 -0.49
CA LEU A 508 -9.77 22.95 -1.92
C LEU A 508 -9.97 24.45 -2.17
N TYR A 509 -9.17 25.03 -3.05
CA TYR A 509 -9.32 26.42 -3.49
C TYR A 509 -8.99 26.58 -4.98
N TYR A 510 -9.47 27.67 -5.58
CA TYR A 510 -9.23 27.97 -6.99
C TYR A 510 -8.35 29.22 -7.09
N PRO A 511 -7.02 29.07 -7.31
CA PRO A 511 -6.10 30.22 -7.36
C PRO A 511 -6.57 31.33 -8.32
N GLU A 512 -7.07 30.95 -9.50
CA GLU A 512 -7.52 31.87 -10.54
C GLU A 512 -8.77 32.68 -10.17
N ARG A 513 -9.53 32.26 -9.15
CA ARG A 513 -10.74 32.97 -8.69
C ARG A 513 -10.44 34.01 -7.62
N LEU A 514 -9.25 34.02 -7.04
CA LEU A 514 -8.88 34.97 -5.99
C LEU A 514 -8.60 36.36 -6.57
N THR A 515 -8.84 37.41 -5.77
CA THR A 515 -8.60 38.82 -6.15
C THR A 515 -7.13 39.15 -6.44
N GLY A 516 -6.21 38.25 -6.10
CA GLY A 516 -4.78 38.36 -6.33
C GLY A 516 -4.10 37.01 -6.16
N ILE A 517 -2.81 36.97 -6.49
CA ILE A 517 -1.96 35.78 -6.44
C ILE A 517 -1.72 35.37 -4.98
N PRO A 518 -2.25 34.22 -4.50
CA PRO A 518 -2.02 33.76 -3.15
C PRO A 518 -0.61 33.15 -3.04
N VAL A 519 0.17 33.55 -2.04
CA VAL A 519 1.49 32.92 -1.75
C VAL A 519 1.56 32.32 -0.36
N ARG A 520 0.55 32.57 0.47
CA ARG A 520 0.49 32.09 1.85
C ARG A 520 -0.97 31.90 2.25
N VAL A 521 -1.25 30.88 3.05
CA VAL A 521 -2.53 30.67 3.71
C VAL A 521 -2.30 30.48 5.20
N GLN A 522 -3.09 31.16 6.02
CA GLN A 522 -3.01 31.06 7.47
C GLN A 522 -4.40 30.75 8.01
N GLY A 523 -4.48 29.90 9.03
CA GLY A 523 -5.76 29.52 9.59
C GLY A 523 -5.66 28.66 10.83
N THR A 524 -6.81 28.22 11.29
CA THR A 524 -6.97 27.30 12.41
C THR A 524 -7.93 26.19 11.99
N LEU A 525 -7.48 24.95 12.14
CA LEU A 525 -8.26 23.75 11.92
C LEU A 525 -8.55 23.09 13.28
N PRO A 526 -9.80 23.06 13.75
CA PRO A 526 -10.14 22.33 14.97
C PRO A 526 -10.19 20.83 14.69
N ILE A 527 -9.34 20.09 15.39
CA ILE A 527 -9.19 18.64 15.26
C ILE A 527 -9.80 17.97 16.50
N MET A 528 -10.82 17.14 16.28
CA MET A 528 -11.38 16.27 17.28
C MET A 528 -10.36 15.19 17.65
N VAL A 529 -10.14 15.08 18.96
CA VAL A 529 -9.28 14.09 19.59
C VAL A 529 -10.04 13.35 20.68
N ALA A 530 -9.58 12.13 20.96
CA ALA A 530 -10.04 11.29 22.06
C ALA A 530 -8.85 10.91 22.96
N PRO A 531 -8.29 11.88 23.72
CA PRO A 531 -7.08 11.65 24.52
C PRO A 531 -7.31 10.70 25.70
N ASN A 532 -8.57 10.45 26.07
CA ASN A 532 -8.97 9.67 27.23
C ASN A 532 -9.73 8.39 26.83
N LEU A 533 -9.15 7.58 25.94
CA LEU A 533 -9.69 6.26 25.62
C LEU A 533 -9.89 5.43 26.90
N ILE A 534 -11.08 4.88 27.08
CA ILE A 534 -11.38 4.02 28.22
C ILE A 534 -11.14 2.58 27.80
N LYS A 535 -10.25 1.88 28.51
CA LYS A 535 -9.94 0.46 28.27
C LYS A 535 -10.42 -0.36 29.46
N ASP A 536 -11.60 -0.96 29.34
CA ASP A 536 -12.08 -1.91 30.36
C ASP A 536 -11.38 -3.25 30.12
N SER A 537 -10.57 -3.66 31.09
CA SER A 537 -9.67 -4.80 30.98
C SER A 537 -10.09 -5.90 31.95
N TYR A 538 -10.22 -7.13 31.44
CA TYR A 538 -10.67 -8.29 32.20
C TYR A 538 -9.65 -9.41 32.05
N SER A 539 -9.11 -9.91 33.17
CA SER A 539 -8.26 -11.11 33.17
C SER A 539 -9.08 -12.33 32.74
N LYS A 540 -8.46 -13.30 32.08
CA LYS A 540 -9.11 -14.58 31.72
C LYS A 540 -9.73 -15.32 32.91
N ASP A 541 -9.19 -15.11 34.11
CA ASP A 541 -9.68 -15.72 35.36
C ASP A 541 -10.81 -14.93 36.02
N GLU A 542 -11.07 -13.70 35.56
CA GLU A 542 -12.01 -12.73 36.15
C GLU A 542 -12.95 -12.14 35.09
N LEU A 543 -13.32 -12.93 34.09
CA LEU A 543 -14.23 -12.50 33.04
C LEU A 543 -15.63 -12.17 33.62
N PRO A 544 -16.26 -11.06 33.17
CA PRO A 544 -17.59 -10.68 33.64
C PRO A 544 -18.65 -11.68 33.16
N ALA A 545 -19.80 -11.68 33.83
CA ALA A 545 -20.94 -12.49 33.41
C ALA A 545 -21.32 -12.21 31.95
N GLY A 546 -21.53 -13.26 31.17
CA GLY A 546 -21.79 -13.17 29.73
C GLY A 546 -20.54 -13.35 28.85
N MET A 547 -19.34 -13.39 29.43
CA MET A 547 -18.13 -13.76 28.71
C MET A 547 -17.65 -15.16 29.10
N THR A 548 -17.10 -15.87 28.13
CA THR A 548 -16.42 -17.15 28.37
C THR A 548 -15.27 -17.31 27.41
N LEU A 549 -14.10 -17.65 27.93
CA LEU A 549 -12.91 -17.95 27.14
C LEU A 549 -12.61 -19.44 27.25
N ASN A 550 -12.58 -20.12 26.11
CA ASN A 550 -12.24 -21.54 26.00
C ASN A 550 -10.99 -21.67 25.11
N GLY A 551 -9.80 -21.67 25.74
CA GLY A 551 -8.54 -21.59 24.99
C GLY A 551 -8.45 -20.26 24.23
N ASN A 552 -8.40 -20.30 22.90
CA ASN A 552 -8.36 -19.11 22.04
C ASN A 552 -9.73 -18.64 21.54
N GLN A 553 -10.82 -19.29 21.95
CA GLN A 553 -12.18 -18.94 21.58
C GLN A 553 -12.83 -18.08 22.68
N LEU A 554 -13.08 -16.81 22.39
CA LEU A 554 -13.83 -15.91 23.26
C LEU A 554 -15.28 -15.80 22.80
N ILE A 555 -16.23 -16.06 23.69
CA ILE A 555 -17.67 -15.87 23.46
C ILE A 555 -18.13 -14.70 24.31
N VAL A 556 -18.84 -13.75 23.70
CA VAL A 556 -19.45 -12.59 24.36
C VAL A 556 -20.95 -12.59 24.10
N ASP A 557 -21.73 -12.90 25.13
CA ASP A 557 -23.19 -12.85 25.13
C ASP A 557 -23.67 -11.48 25.65
N TYR A 558 -24.12 -10.64 24.71
CA TYR A 558 -24.61 -9.29 25.00
C TYR A 558 -26.02 -9.26 25.60
N ALA A 559 -26.68 -10.41 25.78
CA ALA A 559 -27.88 -10.49 26.60
C ALA A 559 -27.56 -10.50 28.09
N VAL A 560 -26.32 -10.80 28.48
CA VAL A 560 -25.85 -10.89 29.86
C VAL A 560 -24.78 -9.83 30.16
N PHE A 561 -23.84 -9.64 29.23
CA PHE A 561 -22.81 -8.61 29.33
C PHE A 561 -23.30 -7.30 28.71
N GLU A 562 -23.31 -6.23 29.50
CA GLU A 562 -23.60 -4.88 29.02
C GLU A 562 -22.30 -4.07 28.93
N PRO A 563 -21.82 -3.73 27.72
CA PRO A 563 -20.65 -2.87 27.57
C PRO A 563 -20.95 -1.44 28.05
N ARG A 564 -19.92 -0.73 28.51
CA ARG A 564 -20.01 0.63 29.08
C ARG A 564 -20.78 1.61 28.19
N GLU A 565 -20.40 1.68 26.91
CA GLU A 565 -21.10 2.47 25.92
C GLU A 565 -21.83 1.55 24.94
N VAL A 566 -23.08 1.89 24.64
CA VAL A 566 -23.94 1.12 23.75
C VAL A 566 -24.52 2.07 22.69
N ASN A 567 -24.16 1.88 21.42
CA ASN A 567 -24.95 2.39 20.30
C ASN A 567 -25.74 1.25 19.64
N GLN A 568 -26.89 1.59 19.05
CA GLN A 568 -27.72 0.61 18.33
C GLN A 568 -26.96 0.08 17.12
N VAL A 569 -26.77 -1.24 17.05
CA VAL A 569 -26.14 -1.94 15.92
C VAL A 569 -27.11 -1.96 14.73
N ASN A 570 -27.20 -0.86 14.00
CA ASN A 570 -28.14 -0.72 12.88
C ASN A 570 -27.53 -1.14 11.53
N ASN A 571 -26.20 -1.24 11.40
CA ASN A 571 -25.49 -1.69 10.21
C ASN A 571 -24.05 -2.09 10.59
N GLU A 572 -23.48 -3.15 9.99
CA GLU A 572 -22.09 -3.59 10.24
C GLU A 572 -21.05 -2.51 9.89
N LEU A 573 -21.40 -1.58 9.01
CA LEU A 573 -20.52 -0.47 8.61
C LEU A 573 -20.60 0.75 9.55
N VAL A 574 -21.47 0.74 10.57
CA VAL A 574 -21.61 1.85 11.55
C VAL A 574 -21.78 1.29 12.97
N GLU A 575 -20.63 1.06 13.59
CA GLU A 575 -20.29 1.32 15.00
C GLU A 575 -21.17 0.75 16.12
N ARG A 576 -20.66 -0.33 16.72
CA ARG A 576 -20.51 -0.26 18.18
C ARG A 576 -19.40 0.76 18.48
N ARG A 577 -19.61 1.70 19.41
CA ARG A 577 -18.57 2.65 19.86
C ARG A 577 -17.44 1.98 20.66
N ASN A 578 -17.40 0.66 20.69
CA ASN A 578 -16.40 -0.11 21.38
C ASN A 578 -15.82 -1.21 20.50
N GLN A 579 -14.50 -1.40 20.60
CA GLN A 579 -13.76 -2.46 19.93
C GLN A 579 -13.20 -3.42 20.96
N LEU A 580 -13.24 -4.71 20.64
CA LEU A 580 -12.75 -5.78 21.50
C LEU A 580 -11.36 -6.19 21.03
N PHE A 581 -10.43 -6.29 21.98
CA PHE A 581 -9.11 -6.85 21.77
C PHE A 581 -8.81 -7.94 22.78
N ALA A 582 -7.95 -8.87 22.39
CA ALA A 582 -7.34 -9.84 23.29
C ALA A 582 -5.84 -9.60 23.31
N ARG A 583 -5.19 -9.79 24.46
CA ARG A 583 -3.74 -9.71 24.57
C ARG A 583 -3.20 -10.76 25.53
N ASP A 584 -1.92 -11.08 25.32
CA ASP A 584 -1.11 -11.82 26.27
C ASP A 584 -0.09 -10.88 26.96
N ALA A 585 0.93 -11.45 27.59
CA ALA A 585 2.00 -10.69 28.23
C ALA A 585 2.92 -9.91 27.26
N ARG A 586 2.94 -10.26 25.97
CA ARG A 586 3.82 -9.66 24.94
C ARG A 586 3.08 -8.62 24.09
N GLY A 587 1.79 -8.80 23.82
CA GLY A 587 1.04 -7.83 23.01
C GLY A 587 -0.38 -8.25 22.65
N TYR A 588 -1.04 -7.41 21.84
CA TYR A 588 -2.38 -7.66 21.30
C TYR A 588 -2.35 -8.78 20.27
N LEU A 589 -3.18 -9.81 20.47
CA LEU A 589 -3.28 -10.97 19.59
C LEU A 589 -4.08 -10.62 18.34
N ALA A 590 -3.64 -11.12 17.19
CA ALA A 590 -4.37 -11.02 15.94
C ALA A 590 -5.64 -11.87 15.97
N GLU A 591 -6.73 -11.31 15.42
CA GLU A 591 -7.99 -12.02 15.25
C GLU A 591 -7.85 -13.00 14.07
N MET A 592 -8.13 -14.28 14.35
CA MET A 592 -8.19 -15.34 13.35
C MET A 592 -9.55 -15.33 12.63
N LYS A 593 -10.64 -15.23 13.40
CA LYS A 593 -12.00 -15.21 12.87
C LYS A 593 -12.98 -14.62 13.87
N LYS A 594 -13.91 -13.83 13.37
CA LYS A 594 -15.12 -13.42 14.07
C LYS A 594 -16.38 -14.04 13.48
N VAL A 595 -17.29 -14.45 14.36
CA VAL A 595 -18.61 -14.99 14.02
C VAL A 595 -19.67 -14.26 14.83
N HIS A 596 -20.75 -13.88 14.17
CA HIS A 596 -21.88 -13.21 14.79
C HIS A 596 -23.11 -14.11 14.84
N SER A 597 -23.87 -14.02 15.93
CA SER A 597 -25.23 -14.54 16.00
C SER A 597 -26.21 -13.43 16.34
N PHE A 598 -27.23 -13.26 15.50
CA PHE A 598 -28.28 -12.27 15.67
C PHE A 598 -29.53 -12.89 16.30
N HIS A 599 -30.22 -12.13 17.17
CA HIS A 599 -31.57 -12.51 17.57
C HIS A 599 -32.52 -12.49 16.38
N ALA A 600 -33.57 -13.30 16.41
CA ALA A 600 -34.64 -13.29 15.40
C ALA A 600 -35.44 -11.97 15.32
N ARG A 601 -35.16 -10.99 16.19
CA ARG A 601 -35.71 -9.62 16.12
C ARG A 601 -34.72 -8.71 15.39
N PRO A 602 -35.17 -7.89 14.42
CA PRO A 602 -34.27 -7.06 13.61
C PRO A 602 -33.39 -6.12 14.45
N GLY A 603 -32.10 -6.02 14.10
CA GLY A 603 -31.22 -4.90 14.48
C GLY A 603 -30.35 -5.04 15.72
N ARG A 604 -30.12 -6.25 16.26
CA ARG A 604 -29.13 -6.46 17.35
C ARG A 604 -28.40 -7.79 17.23
N VAL A 605 -27.07 -7.74 17.28
CA VAL A 605 -26.22 -8.91 17.49
C VAL A 605 -26.40 -9.37 18.93
N ALA A 606 -26.69 -10.66 19.13
CA ALA A 606 -26.87 -11.25 20.45
C ALA A 606 -25.54 -11.73 21.02
N ILE A 607 -24.76 -12.42 20.20
CA ILE A 607 -23.53 -13.10 20.63
C ILE A 607 -22.45 -12.85 19.57
N ASP A 608 -21.26 -12.47 20.02
CA ASP A 608 -20.05 -12.53 19.22
C ASP A 608 -19.18 -13.70 19.67
N ILE A 609 -18.55 -14.37 18.71
CA ILE A 609 -17.47 -15.33 18.96
C ILE A 609 -16.23 -14.85 18.23
N TYR A 610 -15.13 -14.74 18.94
CA TYR A 610 -13.81 -14.40 18.43
C TYR A 610 -12.88 -15.60 18.57
N TYR A 611 -12.06 -15.83 17.57
CA TYR A 611 -10.92 -16.74 17.61
C TYR A 611 -9.66 -15.91 17.44
N PHE A 612 -8.67 -16.16 18.29
CA PHE A 612 -7.38 -15.49 18.24
C PHE A 612 -6.25 -16.45 17.90
N TYR A 613 -5.17 -15.93 17.33
CA TYR A 613 -3.89 -16.65 17.27
C TYR A 613 -3.19 -16.53 18.62
N GLY A 614 -3.01 -17.65 19.33
CA GLY A 614 -2.55 -17.68 20.72
C GLY A 614 -3.68 -17.72 21.75
N GLU A 615 -3.32 -17.87 23.03
CA GLU A 615 -4.26 -17.88 24.15
C GLU A 615 -4.31 -16.48 24.81
N PRO A 616 -5.47 -15.82 24.86
CA PRO A 616 -5.62 -14.56 25.59
C PRO A 616 -5.38 -14.72 27.09
N ASP A 617 -4.60 -13.82 27.69
CA ASP A 617 -4.54 -13.65 29.15
C ASP A 617 -5.47 -12.54 29.64
N THR A 618 -5.79 -11.60 28.75
CA THR A 618 -6.62 -10.43 29.03
C THR A 618 -7.50 -10.11 27.83
N VAL A 619 -8.76 -9.79 28.11
CA VAL A 619 -9.72 -9.25 27.13
C VAL A 619 -9.94 -7.79 27.46
N GLU A 620 -9.82 -6.92 26.47
CA GLU A 620 -10.01 -5.47 26.61
C GLU A 620 -11.13 -4.98 25.71
N PHE A 621 -12.01 -4.15 26.27
CA PHE A 621 -12.95 -3.34 25.51
C PHE A 621 -12.47 -1.91 25.53
N TRP A 622 -12.18 -1.38 24.35
CA TRP A 622 -11.80 0.01 24.17
C TRP A 622 -13.04 0.82 23.84
N TYR A 623 -13.21 1.96 24.49
CA TYR A 623 -14.28 2.92 24.28
C TYR A 623 -13.69 4.30 24.01
N LEU A 624 -14.39 5.10 23.21
CA LEU A 624 -13.89 6.41 22.75
C LEU A 624 -13.66 7.37 23.92
N GLY A 625 -14.47 7.29 24.98
CA GLY A 625 -14.40 8.21 26.10
C GLY A 625 -14.84 9.62 25.71
N ASP A 626 -14.36 10.62 26.44
CA ASP A 626 -14.62 12.03 26.13
C ASP A 626 -13.79 12.49 24.93
N THR A 627 -14.44 13.18 24.01
CA THR A 627 -13.77 13.86 22.88
C THR A 627 -13.74 15.37 23.08
N GLU A 628 -12.70 16.00 22.56
CA GLU A 628 -12.57 17.46 22.53
C GLU A 628 -11.99 17.93 21.20
N TYR A 629 -12.19 19.21 20.87
CA TYR A 629 -11.53 19.84 19.74
C TYR A 629 -10.28 20.56 20.21
N VAL A 630 -9.16 20.27 19.55
CA VAL A 630 -7.88 20.95 19.73
C VAL A 630 -7.58 21.75 18.46
N ASP A 631 -7.29 23.02 18.63
CA ASP A 631 -7.00 23.92 17.53
C ASP A 631 -5.60 23.66 16.96
N TYR A 632 -5.54 23.29 15.68
CA TYR A 632 -4.33 23.23 14.88
C TYR A 632 -4.19 24.51 14.06
N ASP A 633 -3.38 25.44 14.57
CA ASP A 633 -3.00 26.65 13.85
C ASP A 633 -1.99 26.31 12.75
N PHE A 634 -2.19 26.84 11.54
CA PHE A 634 -1.28 26.63 10.42
C PHE A 634 -0.93 27.95 9.73
N ASP A 635 0.30 28.03 9.22
CA ASP A 635 0.80 29.11 8.36
C ASP A 635 1.64 28.46 7.24
N ILE A 636 1.00 28.32 6.08
CA ILE A 636 1.53 27.52 4.97
C ILE A 636 1.88 28.46 3.81
N ARG A 637 3.13 28.39 3.36
CA ARG A 637 3.56 29.01 2.11
C ARG A 637 3.06 28.18 0.94
N LEU A 638 2.38 28.82 -0.01
CA LEU A 638 1.84 28.15 -1.20
C LEU A 638 2.93 28.02 -2.26
N LEU A 639 3.02 26.87 -2.93
CA LEU A 639 4.00 26.71 -4.01
C LEU A 639 3.67 27.65 -5.17
N ARG A 640 4.71 28.07 -5.90
CA ARG A 640 4.63 29.11 -6.93
C ARG A 640 3.62 28.80 -8.04
N GLU A 641 3.43 27.53 -8.37
CA GLU A 641 2.49 27.07 -9.40
C GLU A 641 1.02 27.12 -8.91
N TYR A 642 0.80 27.13 -7.59
CA TYR A 642 -0.50 27.32 -6.94
C TYR A 642 -0.88 28.79 -6.74
N SER A 643 -0.02 29.70 -7.22
CA SER A 643 -0.15 31.15 -7.06
C SER A 643 -0.69 31.84 -8.32
N ALA A 644 -0.68 31.15 -9.48
CA ALA A 644 -1.20 31.59 -10.78
C ALA A 644 -0.91 33.04 -11.20
N ALA A 645 0.30 33.26 -11.76
CA ALA A 645 0.48 33.98 -13.01
C ALA A 645 1.77 33.53 -13.72
N ASP A 646 1.60 33.12 -14.98
CA ASP A 646 2.53 32.59 -16.00
C ASP A 646 2.87 31.09 -15.95
#